data_AF-A0A7C8JJK0-F1
#
_entry.id   AF-A0A7C8JJK0-F1
#
_cell.length_a   1.000
_cell.length_b   1.000
_cell.length_c   1.000
_cell.angle_alpha   90.00
_cell.angle_beta   90.00
_cell.angle_gamma   90.00
#
_symmetry.space_group_name_H-M   'P 1'
#
loop_
_entity.id
_entity.type
_entity.pdbx_description
1 polymer ?
#
loop_
_entity_poly.entity_id
_entity_poly.type
_entity_poly.pdbx_seq_one_letter_code
_entity_poly.pdbx_strand_id
1 'polypeptide(L)'
;MASAPYAITGIPTTRAPDGALPLRQEIDAWSANPANVDQVNLYLQALAAFQQLPATDKLSYFQIAGIHGEPFIPWDENTSPNPRSRWRGYCTHASILFPTWHRPYLAVFEQILYSIMQRIAAAYPDQELRTRYQTAAEAFRIPYWDSAQLKERGGRRSLNVPYLCTLPTVQVFTPTSAGDTIRPFETIDNPLYSYKFVTTQGITSFQDQDGNFFPFANAMGTSRYPPQYNSRDPTVSSQWTNGSVDNDSITEALRNLSSLGEDVYRSFTTSNYAWYSSTQQSNPPAPNSYQSLESIHNEIHGITGGGGHMSWNTVSSFDPIFWLHHCNVDRLFAIWQAIYADTGRYPDAWFNAQSAQLRDERGTWSIAAGSRENADTPLAPFHKDDRGSVYNSNDVRNWTRFGSSYPELQPWLPQYRDSTGEFNATLYRNDVVAQVTDLYSRVRRRVQNTQVPRNRLFAATQTGTQTFQGSSATAGESFAAPPTTQGPGQQLQFGPPSSGGQQAFAPPPTVQAQVQPQGQPFTPPTTLPTQGQQFTSPPPQTAQGQQFPPPPTHQQQFAPPPTQEHGQAVTSPPAQTQFSPPPTQAFSPPPTGESHGQQFTPQPQQQFTPQPQQQQQQQFAPPQQGPGGHTPQGQHSSPPPKKSGLSGLMSSAKLHFGEALTAGREAAQGHQQPVKQHQQPTHAPGNPSSSGTALATKFGGIIGGGIHMAQERLGSKKQPGQPGTRGIDDEPGQEGELSRGFGDMSLSQQSFGSGEPLTYHEYDANIRFERFDLGGRPFTVHIFLGDFNPDPATWMWDKNRVGGIYNFVAGVQRGDGSACSNCETQSQDHTIVTGQVSLTNALLDDVEDSANGLNSLIPEEVIPYLQRHLHWRITDPNGREIPRQSLNTLKISVVECSATISNNPGELTQYGDHRVLDIVTEGRPAGKAAGDGY
;
A
#
# COMPACT_ATOMS: atom_id res chain seq x y z
N MET A 1 -11.21 -36.31 8.27
CA MET A 1 -10.58 -36.23 6.93
C MET A 1 -10.25 -34.78 6.67
N ALA A 2 -9.17 -34.46 5.94
CA ALA A 2 -8.94 -33.09 5.50
C ALA A 2 -10.07 -32.66 4.55
N SER A 3 -10.42 -31.37 4.54
CA SER A 3 -11.30 -30.84 3.50
C SER A 3 -10.60 -30.89 2.15
N ALA A 4 -11.35 -31.10 1.07
CA ALA A 4 -10.80 -30.91 -0.29
C ALA A 4 -10.27 -29.47 -0.46
N PRO A 5 -9.16 -29.27 -1.21
CA PRO A 5 -8.62 -27.95 -1.53
C PRO A 5 -9.66 -27.01 -2.14
N TYR A 6 -9.56 -25.73 -1.81
CA TYR A 6 -10.41 -24.68 -2.36
C TYR A 6 -9.76 -24.09 -3.61
N ALA A 7 -10.22 -24.51 -4.80
CA ALA A 7 -9.73 -23.99 -6.06
C ALA A 7 -10.06 -22.50 -6.23
N ILE A 8 -9.03 -21.65 -6.31
CA ILE A 8 -9.17 -20.21 -6.49
C ILE A 8 -9.11 -19.92 -8.00
N THR A 9 -10.29 -19.70 -8.59
CA THR A 9 -10.52 -19.41 -10.02
C THR A 9 -10.86 -17.94 -10.28
N GLY A 10 -11.23 -17.18 -9.25
CA GLY A 10 -11.93 -15.90 -9.39
C GLY A 10 -13.41 -16.11 -9.71
N ILE A 11 -14.11 -15.04 -10.04
CA ILE A 11 -15.55 -15.11 -10.38
C ILE A 11 -15.71 -15.78 -11.76
N PRO A 12 -16.57 -16.80 -11.92
CA PRO A 12 -16.88 -17.40 -13.21
C PRO A 12 -17.37 -16.33 -14.19
N THR A 13 -16.61 -16.08 -15.25
CA THR A 13 -16.82 -14.95 -16.16
C THR A 13 -16.80 -15.39 -17.62
N THR A 14 -17.95 -15.30 -18.28
CA THR A 14 -18.02 -15.34 -19.74
C THR A 14 -17.59 -13.98 -20.27
N ARG A 15 -16.59 -13.94 -21.17
CA ARG A 15 -16.25 -12.69 -21.89
C ARG A 15 -17.39 -12.28 -22.80
N ALA A 16 -17.62 -10.97 -22.91
CA ALA A 16 -18.53 -10.44 -23.93
C ALA A 16 -17.97 -10.68 -25.36
N PRO A 17 -18.77 -10.56 -26.43
CA PRO A 17 -18.35 -10.89 -27.80
C PRO A 17 -17.14 -10.10 -28.34
N ASP A 18 -16.87 -8.92 -27.80
CA ASP A 18 -15.70 -8.07 -28.08
C ASP A 18 -14.44 -8.48 -27.27
N GLY A 19 -14.59 -9.39 -26.31
CA GLY A 19 -13.57 -9.84 -25.37
C GLY A 19 -13.64 -9.20 -23.98
N ALA A 20 -14.61 -8.30 -23.71
CA ALA A 20 -14.67 -7.54 -22.47
C ALA A 20 -14.88 -8.38 -21.21
N LEU A 21 -14.44 -7.80 -20.08
CA LEU A 21 -14.58 -8.33 -18.72
C LEU A 21 -15.17 -7.27 -17.79
N PRO A 22 -15.93 -7.65 -16.76
CA PRO A 22 -16.36 -6.74 -15.71
C PRO A 22 -15.18 -6.05 -15.00
N LEU A 23 -15.40 -4.81 -14.59
CA LEU A 23 -14.35 -3.94 -14.08
C LEU A 23 -14.43 -3.80 -12.56
N ARG A 24 -13.30 -4.06 -11.89
CA ARG A 24 -13.05 -3.55 -10.53
C ARG A 24 -12.95 -2.02 -10.65
N GLN A 25 -13.91 -1.28 -10.11
CA GLN A 25 -14.05 0.17 -10.27
C GLN A 25 -13.60 0.93 -9.02
N GLU A 26 -13.28 2.22 -9.16
CA GLU A 26 -12.97 3.08 -8.02
C GLU A 26 -14.22 3.22 -7.13
N ILE A 27 -14.09 3.02 -5.81
CA ILE A 27 -15.24 2.86 -4.91
C ILE A 27 -16.16 4.07 -4.79
N ASP A 28 -15.66 5.31 -4.76
CA ASP A 28 -16.51 6.50 -4.69
C ASP A 28 -17.29 6.66 -6.02
N ALA A 29 -16.59 6.53 -7.16
CA ALA A 29 -17.22 6.62 -8.49
C ALA A 29 -18.22 5.47 -8.75
N TRP A 30 -17.87 4.25 -8.35
CA TRP A 30 -18.71 3.05 -8.47
C TRP A 30 -19.99 3.19 -7.65
N SER A 31 -19.87 3.59 -6.38
CA SER A 31 -21.01 3.66 -5.47
C SER A 31 -21.90 4.90 -5.69
N ALA A 32 -21.37 5.98 -6.25
CA ALA A 32 -22.16 7.14 -6.66
C ALA A 32 -22.93 6.93 -7.98
N ASN A 33 -22.56 5.94 -8.80
CA ASN A 33 -23.23 5.66 -10.08
C ASN A 33 -24.56 4.90 -9.86
N PRO A 34 -25.72 5.47 -10.26
CA PRO A 34 -27.03 4.83 -10.08
C PRO A 34 -27.16 3.45 -10.76
N ALA A 35 -26.41 3.19 -11.82
CA ALA A 35 -26.40 1.88 -12.50
C ALA A 35 -25.86 0.73 -11.62
N ASN A 36 -25.05 1.05 -10.60
CA ASN A 36 -24.45 0.08 -9.69
C ASN A 36 -25.28 -0.13 -8.42
N VAL A 37 -26.44 0.51 -8.24
CA VAL A 37 -27.18 0.54 -6.96
C VAL A 37 -27.48 -0.85 -6.38
N ASP A 38 -27.84 -1.82 -7.22
CA ASP A 38 -28.09 -3.19 -6.78
C ASP A 38 -26.80 -3.95 -6.44
N GLN A 39 -25.68 -3.63 -7.13
CA GLN A 39 -24.35 -4.18 -6.78
C GLN A 39 -23.89 -3.65 -5.42
N VAL A 40 -24.06 -2.35 -5.16
CA VAL A 40 -23.73 -1.70 -3.88
C VAL A 40 -24.55 -2.31 -2.76
N ASN A 41 -25.87 -2.42 -2.95
CA ASN A 41 -26.78 -3.04 -1.99
C ASN A 41 -26.42 -4.51 -1.71
N LEU A 42 -26.10 -5.28 -2.74
CA LEU A 42 -25.76 -6.70 -2.59
C LEU A 42 -24.36 -6.91 -2.00
N TYR A 43 -23.40 -6.02 -2.28
CA TYR A 43 -22.06 -6.03 -1.69
C TYR A 43 -22.13 -5.80 -0.17
N LEU A 44 -22.88 -4.79 0.27
CA LEU A 44 -23.05 -4.48 1.69
C LEU A 44 -23.72 -5.65 2.44
N GLN A 45 -24.79 -6.23 1.88
CA GLN A 45 -25.42 -7.42 2.47
C GLN A 45 -24.47 -8.63 2.51
N ALA A 46 -23.75 -8.90 1.42
CA ALA A 46 -22.88 -10.07 1.33
C ALA A 46 -21.63 -9.96 2.20
N LEU A 47 -21.04 -8.76 2.33
CA LEU A 47 -19.89 -8.54 3.21
C LEU A 47 -20.30 -8.65 4.69
N ALA A 48 -21.48 -8.14 5.07
CA ALA A 48 -22.03 -8.35 6.41
C ALA A 48 -22.23 -9.85 6.70
N ALA A 49 -22.83 -10.60 5.76
CA ALA A 49 -23.01 -12.04 5.90
C ALA A 49 -21.68 -12.83 5.94
N PHE A 50 -20.66 -12.40 5.19
CA PHE A 50 -19.31 -12.98 5.18
C PHE A 50 -18.63 -12.82 6.54
N GLN A 51 -18.76 -11.63 7.15
CA GLN A 51 -18.20 -11.31 8.46
C GLN A 51 -18.84 -12.11 9.61
N GLN A 52 -20.10 -12.52 9.45
CA GLN A 52 -20.83 -13.36 10.43
C GLN A 52 -20.62 -14.87 10.25
N LEU A 53 -19.82 -15.33 9.27
CA LEU A 53 -19.51 -16.75 9.13
C LEU A 53 -18.67 -17.25 10.33
N PRO A 54 -18.94 -18.45 10.89
CA PRO A 54 -18.20 -18.95 12.05
C PRO A 54 -16.71 -19.08 11.77
N ALA A 55 -15.85 -18.61 12.68
CA ALA A 55 -14.39 -18.67 12.55
C ALA A 55 -13.78 -20.09 12.45
N THR A 56 -14.60 -21.14 12.62
CA THR A 56 -14.22 -22.55 12.36
C THR A 56 -14.41 -22.97 10.89
N ASP A 57 -15.13 -22.20 10.08
CA ASP A 57 -15.23 -22.40 8.63
C ASP A 57 -14.01 -21.75 7.95
N LYS A 58 -13.24 -22.53 7.18
CA LYS A 58 -12.07 -22.04 6.43
C LYS A 58 -12.41 -20.93 5.44
N LEU A 59 -13.68 -20.82 5.02
CA LEU A 59 -14.16 -19.77 4.11
C LEU A 59 -14.84 -18.60 4.86
N SER A 60 -14.69 -18.51 6.19
CA SER A 60 -15.15 -17.34 6.97
C SER A 60 -14.23 -16.13 6.79
N TYR A 61 -14.76 -14.92 6.99
CA TYR A 61 -13.98 -13.68 6.93
C TYR A 61 -12.76 -13.73 7.86
N PHE A 62 -12.93 -14.29 9.07
CA PHE A 62 -11.85 -14.46 10.04
C PHE A 62 -10.73 -15.37 9.52
N GLN A 63 -11.06 -16.52 8.93
CA GLN A 63 -10.06 -17.45 8.39
C GLN A 63 -9.36 -16.89 7.14
N ILE A 64 -10.10 -16.21 6.26
CA ILE A 64 -9.53 -15.59 5.06
C ILE A 64 -8.60 -14.43 5.45
N ALA A 65 -9.03 -13.51 6.32
CA ALA A 65 -8.16 -12.45 6.85
C ALA A 65 -6.92 -13.02 7.58
N GLY A 66 -7.09 -14.14 8.30
CA GLY A 66 -6.02 -14.82 9.04
C GLY A 66 -4.90 -15.41 8.18
N ILE A 67 -5.10 -15.60 6.86
CA ILE A 67 -4.04 -16.05 5.94
C ILE A 67 -2.85 -15.09 5.96
N HIS A 68 -3.11 -13.78 6.08
CA HIS A 68 -2.07 -12.76 6.07
C HIS A 68 -1.07 -12.91 7.23
N GLY A 69 -1.56 -13.22 8.44
CA GLY A 69 -0.79 -13.10 9.67
C GLY A 69 -1.36 -13.93 10.81
N GLU A 70 -1.87 -13.26 11.85
CA GLU A 70 -2.45 -13.95 13.00
C GLU A 70 -3.83 -14.53 12.66
N PRO A 71 -4.21 -15.72 13.17
CA PRO A 71 -3.63 -16.42 14.32
C PRO A 71 -2.46 -17.39 14.03
N PHE A 72 -1.78 -17.30 12.88
CA PHE A 72 -0.65 -18.17 12.51
C PHE A 72 -0.99 -19.67 12.55
N ILE A 73 -2.02 -20.05 11.78
CA ILE A 73 -2.51 -21.41 11.56
C ILE A 73 -2.48 -21.74 10.06
N PRO A 74 -2.39 -23.01 9.64
CA PRO A 74 -2.44 -23.35 8.22
C PRO A 74 -3.85 -23.11 7.66
N TRP A 75 -3.92 -22.61 6.42
CA TRP A 75 -5.18 -22.44 5.69
C TRP A 75 -5.20 -23.35 4.47
N ASP A 76 -6.27 -24.14 4.30
CA ASP A 76 -6.51 -25.08 3.19
C ASP A 76 -5.46 -26.20 2.95
N GLU A 77 -4.31 -26.14 3.61
CA GLU A 77 -3.27 -27.16 3.66
C GLU A 77 -3.11 -27.76 5.08
N ASN A 78 -2.35 -28.84 5.22
CA ASN A 78 -2.04 -29.49 6.51
C ASN A 78 -0.54 -29.49 6.78
N THR A 79 0.02 -28.29 6.95
CA THR A 79 1.45 -28.02 7.12
C THR A 79 1.75 -27.50 8.53
N SER A 80 3.00 -27.13 8.78
CA SER A 80 3.45 -26.37 9.94
C SER A 80 4.36 -25.24 9.45
N PRO A 81 4.53 -24.13 10.21
CA PRO A 81 5.35 -23.03 9.74
C PRO A 81 6.78 -23.51 9.48
N ASN A 82 7.38 -23.04 8.38
CA ASN A 82 8.70 -23.47 7.94
C ASN A 82 9.72 -23.26 9.08
N PRO A 83 10.44 -24.30 9.55
CA PRO A 83 11.27 -24.21 10.75
C PRO A 83 12.55 -23.37 10.57
N ARG A 84 12.82 -22.88 9.35
CA ARG A 84 13.86 -21.88 9.06
C ARG A 84 13.31 -20.47 8.86
N SER A 85 12.00 -20.28 8.89
CA SER A 85 11.39 -18.95 8.81
C SER A 85 11.50 -18.22 10.14
N ARG A 86 11.74 -16.92 10.06
CA ARG A 86 11.74 -16.00 11.19
C ARG A 86 10.34 -15.40 11.39
N TRP A 87 9.52 -15.38 10.33
CA TRP A 87 8.11 -14.97 10.32
C TRP A 87 7.16 -16.18 10.51
N ARG A 88 5.87 -15.91 10.74
CA ARG A 88 4.84 -16.95 10.93
C ARG A 88 3.55 -16.75 10.14
N GLY A 89 3.38 -15.66 9.39
CA GLY A 89 2.27 -15.47 8.45
C GLY A 89 2.64 -15.97 7.05
N TYR A 90 1.65 -16.16 6.17
CA TYR A 90 1.93 -16.50 4.77
C TYR A 90 2.37 -15.27 3.95
N CYS A 91 2.01 -14.05 4.36
CA CYS A 91 2.20 -12.87 3.53
C CYS A 91 3.68 -12.57 3.21
N THR A 92 3.96 -12.32 1.94
CA THR A 92 5.26 -11.92 1.41
C THR A 92 5.39 -10.40 1.46
N HIS A 93 6.34 -9.88 2.24
CA HIS A 93 6.62 -8.45 2.42
C HIS A 93 8.12 -8.23 2.57
N ALA A 94 8.66 -7.11 2.07
CA ALA A 94 10.08 -6.94 1.71
C ALA A 94 10.59 -8.10 0.84
N SER A 95 9.74 -8.52 -0.10
CA SER A 95 9.87 -9.70 -0.95
C SER A 95 9.39 -9.36 -2.34
N ILE A 96 10.08 -9.85 -3.37
CA ILE A 96 9.70 -9.60 -4.78
C ILE A 96 8.39 -10.28 -5.15
N LEU A 97 7.91 -11.22 -4.33
CA LEU A 97 6.62 -11.87 -4.53
C LEU A 97 5.43 -11.00 -4.09
N PHE A 98 5.67 -9.93 -3.31
CA PHE A 98 4.65 -9.03 -2.71
C PHE A 98 3.42 -8.80 -3.60
N PRO A 99 3.52 -8.25 -4.83
CA PRO A 99 2.34 -7.92 -5.61
C PRO A 99 1.70 -9.17 -6.23
N THR A 100 2.46 -10.25 -6.44
CA THR A 100 1.96 -11.51 -6.99
C THR A 100 1.28 -12.41 -5.96
N TRP A 101 1.67 -12.34 -4.68
CA TRP A 101 1.01 -13.06 -3.58
C TRP A 101 -0.34 -12.45 -3.21
N HIS A 102 -0.42 -11.11 -3.18
CA HIS A 102 -1.67 -10.42 -2.82
C HIS A 102 -2.77 -10.52 -3.91
N ARG A 103 -2.43 -10.80 -5.17
CA ARG A 103 -3.41 -10.99 -6.27
C ARG A 103 -4.34 -12.21 -6.07
N PRO A 104 -3.86 -13.46 -5.92
CA PRO A 104 -4.72 -14.61 -5.62
C PRO A 104 -5.38 -14.49 -4.23
N TYR A 105 -4.75 -13.78 -3.29
CA TYR A 105 -5.34 -13.48 -1.98
C TYR A 105 -6.60 -12.60 -2.09
N LEU A 106 -6.56 -11.56 -2.92
CA LEU A 106 -7.74 -10.76 -3.28
C LEU A 106 -8.78 -11.59 -4.06
N ALA A 107 -8.33 -12.47 -4.95
CA ALA A 107 -9.22 -13.31 -5.76
C ALA A 107 -10.01 -14.34 -4.93
N VAL A 108 -9.42 -14.94 -3.88
CA VAL A 108 -10.17 -15.86 -2.98
C VAL A 108 -11.23 -15.11 -2.18
N PHE A 109 -10.93 -13.90 -1.70
CA PHE A 109 -11.90 -13.05 -1.03
C PHE A 109 -13.07 -12.67 -1.94
N GLU A 110 -12.78 -12.19 -3.16
CA GLU A 110 -13.77 -11.82 -4.17
C GLU A 110 -14.65 -13.01 -4.60
N GLN A 111 -14.06 -14.19 -4.78
CA GLN A 111 -14.77 -15.43 -5.13
C GLN A 111 -15.72 -15.91 -4.01
N ILE A 112 -15.29 -15.87 -2.75
CA ILE A 112 -16.13 -16.24 -1.60
C ILE A 112 -17.28 -15.23 -1.44
N LEU A 113 -16.98 -13.92 -1.50
CA LEU A 113 -17.96 -12.85 -1.44
C LEU A 113 -19.03 -13.00 -2.53
N TYR A 114 -18.64 -13.26 -3.78
CA TYR A 114 -19.56 -13.55 -4.88
C TYR A 114 -20.46 -14.77 -4.60
N SER A 115 -19.94 -15.83 -3.99
CA SER A 115 -20.74 -16.99 -3.58
C SER A 115 -21.81 -16.66 -2.53
N ILE A 116 -21.61 -15.59 -1.76
CA ILE A 116 -22.56 -15.08 -0.76
C ILE A 116 -23.57 -14.16 -1.46
N MET A 117 -23.10 -13.27 -2.34
CA MET A 117 -23.95 -12.42 -3.18
C MET A 117 -24.97 -13.26 -3.98
N GLN A 118 -24.54 -14.32 -4.66
CA GLN A 118 -25.45 -15.20 -5.39
C GLN A 118 -26.45 -15.95 -4.49
N ARG A 119 -26.07 -16.32 -3.26
CA ARG A 119 -26.99 -16.93 -2.27
C ARG A 119 -28.07 -15.95 -1.80
N ILE A 120 -27.70 -14.69 -1.57
CA ILE A 120 -28.64 -13.61 -1.19
C ILE A 120 -29.54 -13.24 -2.37
N ALA A 121 -28.95 -13.10 -3.57
CA ALA A 121 -29.69 -12.86 -4.81
C ALA A 121 -30.72 -13.95 -5.11
N ALA A 122 -30.41 -15.21 -4.87
CA ALA A 122 -31.34 -16.33 -5.01
C ALA A 122 -32.45 -16.39 -3.94
N ALA A 123 -32.35 -15.60 -2.85
CA ALA A 123 -33.30 -15.63 -1.73
C ALA A 123 -34.44 -14.60 -1.85
N TYR A 124 -34.37 -13.62 -2.76
CA TYR A 124 -35.47 -12.68 -2.97
C TYR A 124 -36.77 -13.44 -3.36
N PRO A 125 -37.95 -13.04 -2.88
CA PRO A 125 -39.17 -13.81 -3.12
C PRO A 125 -39.61 -13.77 -4.59
N ASP A 126 -39.58 -12.59 -5.19
CA ASP A 126 -40.01 -12.36 -6.57
C ASP A 126 -38.98 -12.85 -7.61
N GLN A 127 -39.47 -13.28 -8.78
CA GLN A 127 -38.67 -13.82 -9.87
C GLN A 127 -37.90 -12.74 -10.65
N GLU A 128 -38.47 -11.54 -10.82
CA GLU A 128 -37.81 -10.45 -11.54
C GLU A 128 -36.72 -9.82 -10.67
N LEU A 129 -36.99 -9.64 -9.36
CA LEU A 129 -35.99 -9.26 -8.36
C LEU A 129 -34.84 -10.27 -8.25
N ARG A 130 -35.12 -11.59 -8.21
CA ARG A 130 -34.06 -12.61 -8.21
C ARG A 130 -33.16 -12.48 -9.44
N THR A 131 -33.74 -12.45 -10.65
CA THR A 131 -32.95 -12.29 -11.89
C THR A 131 -32.11 -11.01 -11.86
N ARG A 132 -32.70 -9.87 -11.47
CA ARG A 132 -32.00 -8.57 -11.37
C ARG A 132 -30.81 -8.62 -10.40
N TYR A 133 -30.98 -9.20 -9.21
CA TYR A 133 -29.91 -9.31 -8.22
C TYR A 133 -28.86 -10.36 -8.60
N GLN A 134 -29.21 -11.41 -9.34
CA GLN A 134 -28.26 -12.38 -9.87
C GLN A 134 -27.38 -11.76 -10.96
N THR A 135 -27.96 -11.00 -11.90
CA THR A 135 -27.19 -10.23 -12.89
C THR A 135 -26.31 -9.15 -12.23
N ALA A 136 -26.76 -8.52 -11.15
CA ALA A 136 -25.93 -7.61 -10.36
C ALA A 136 -24.74 -8.33 -9.69
N ALA A 137 -24.92 -9.55 -9.20
CA ALA A 137 -23.82 -10.37 -8.67
C ALA A 137 -22.81 -10.78 -9.76
N GLU A 138 -23.29 -11.17 -10.94
CA GLU A 138 -22.44 -11.56 -12.09
C GLU A 138 -21.58 -10.41 -12.60
N ALA A 139 -22.13 -9.19 -12.59
CA ALA A 139 -21.42 -7.96 -12.97
C ALA A 139 -20.50 -7.39 -11.88
N PHE A 140 -20.75 -7.70 -10.60
CA PHE A 140 -19.97 -7.15 -9.48
C PHE A 140 -18.51 -7.62 -9.50
N ARG A 141 -17.58 -6.68 -9.32
CA ARG A 141 -16.19 -6.95 -8.93
C ARG A 141 -15.83 -6.06 -7.75
N ILE A 142 -14.93 -6.50 -6.87
CA ILE A 142 -14.57 -5.75 -5.67
C ILE A 142 -13.98 -4.37 -6.05
N PRO A 143 -14.54 -3.25 -5.55
CA PRO A 143 -14.05 -1.94 -5.93
C PRO A 143 -12.69 -1.64 -5.28
N TYR A 144 -11.91 -0.74 -5.88
CA TYR A 144 -10.62 -0.30 -5.36
C TYR A 144 -10.72 1.07 -4.68
N TRP A 145 -9.95 1.26 -3.61
CA TRP A 145 -9.73 2.60 -3.04
C TRP A 145 -8.48 3.21 -3.65
N ASP A 146 -8.66 4.14 -4.58
CA ASP A 146 -7.54 5.00 -4.99
C ASP A 146 -7.30 6.07 -3.91
N SER A 147 -6.20 5.95 -3.19
CA SER A 147 -5.76 6.86 -2.13
C SER A 147 -4.89 8.02 -2.64
N ALA A 148 -4.40 7.96 -3.89
CA ALA A 148 -3.50 8.94 -4.51
C ALA A 148 -4.20 9.87 -5.52
N GLN A 149 -5.37 9.45 -6.04
CA GLN A 149 -6.23 10.23 -6.91
C GLN A 149 -6.93 11.38 -6.16
N LEU A 150 -6.75 12.62 -6.66
CA LEU A 150 -7.43 13.82 -6.18
C LEU A 150 -8.89 13.87 -6.67
N LYS A 151 -9.85 13.68 -5.76
CA LYS A 151 -11.30 13.61 -5.99
C LYS A 151 -12.01 14.86 -5.47
N GLU A 152 -13.13 15.24 -6.08
CA GLU A 152 -13.97 16.33 -5.57
C GLU A 152 -14.89 15.84 -4.44
N ARG A 153 -14.76 16.41 -3.24
CA ARG A 153 -15.69 16.17 -2.13
C ARG A 153 -15.95 17.47 -1.38
N GLY A 154 -17.23 17.83 -1.19
CA GLY A 154 -17.62 19.08 -0.52
C GLY A 154 -17.11 20.37 -1.19
N GLY A 155 -16.88 20.35 -2.50
CA GLY A 155 -16.29 21.48 -3.24
C GLY A 155 -14.77 21.65 -3.08
N ARG A 156 -14.07 20.68 -2.47
CA ARG A 156 -12.60 20.64 -2.36
C ARG A 156 -12.03 19.41 -3.07
N ARG A 157 -11.24 19.64 -4.13
CA ARG A 157 -10.40 18.59 -4.72
C ARG A 157 -9.34 18.13 -3.71
N SER A 158 -9.38 16.85 -3.33
CA SER A 158 -8.57 16.33 -2.23
C SER A 158 -8.42 14.80 -2.27
N LEU A 159 -7.41 14.30 -1.57
CA LEU A 159 -7.33 12.89 -1.19
C LEU A 159 -8.28 12.63 -0.01
N ASN A 160 -8.98 11.48 -0.01
CA ASN A 160 -9.98 11.15 1.00
C ASN A 160 -10.10 9.62 1.20
N VAL A 161 -10.56 9.20 2.38
CA VAL A 161 -11.09 7.85 2.65
C VAL A 161 -12.36 7.61 1.84
N PRO A 162 -12.67 6.38 1.35
CA PRO A 162 -13.91 6.09 0.63
C PRO A 162 -15.16 6.53 1.40
N TYR A 163 -16.12 7.15 0.75
CA TYR A 163 -17.33 7.67 1.39
C TYR A 163 -18.14 6.54 2.05
N LEU A 164 -18.26 5.38 1.40
CA LEU A 164 -18.89 4.21 2.02
C LEU A 164 -18.14 3.67 3.25
N CYS A 165 -16.86 4.01 3.46
CA CYS A 165 -16.12 3.61 4.66
C CYS A 165 -16.27 4.61 5.83
N THR A 166 -16.86 5.79 5.61
CA THR A 166 -17.08 6.79 6.68
C THR A 166 -18.45 6.69 7.36
N LEU A 167 -19.38 5.90 6.81
CA LEU A 167 -20.73 5.72 7.37
C LEU A 167 -20.71 4.59 8.43
N PRO A 168 -21.16 4.78 9.68
CA PRO A 168 -21.18 3.71 10.68
C PRO A 168 -22.28 2.67 10.41
N THR A 169 -23.39 3.10 9.81
CA THR A 169 -24.55 2.27 9.44
C THR A 169 -24.98 2.58 8.00
N VAL A 170 -25.58 1.60 7.33
CA VAL A 170 -26.10 1.74 5.95
C VAL A 170 -27.52 1.18 5.84
N GLN A 171 -28.28 1.67 4.86
CA GLN A 171 -29.58 1.10 4.51
C GLN A 171 -29.44 0.12 3.35
N VAL A 172 -30.08 -1.05 3.45
CA VAL A 172 -30.05 -2.13 2.46
C VAL A 172 -31.46 -2.65 2.16
N PHE A 173 -31.70 -3.02 0.90
CA PHE A 173 -32.92 -3.67 0.44
C PHE A 173 -32.71 -5.18 0.45
N THR A 174 -33.23 -5.89 1.46
CA THR A 174 -32.95 -7.31 1.71
C THR A 174 -34.03 -8.23 1.10
N PRO A 175 -33.76 -9.54 0.96
CA PRO A 175 -34.80 -10.53 0.65
C PRO A 175 -36.00 -10.50 1.61
N THR A 176 -35.80 -10.10 2.88
CA THR A 176 -36.84 -9.99 3.90
C THR A 176 -37.64 -8.70 3.73
N SER A 177 -36.97 -7.56 3.57
CA SER A 177 -37.62 -6.25 3.39
C SER A 177 -38.28 -6.09 2.03
N ALA A 178 -37.87 -6.86 1.02
CA ALA A 178 -38.56 -6.95 -0.27
C ALA A 178 -40.04 -7.38 -0.17
N GLY A 179 -40.45 -8.01 0.95
CA GLY A 179 -41.85 -8.31 1.27
C GLY A 179 -42.60 -7.22 2.05
N ASP A 180 -41.91 -6.24 2.64
CA ASP A 180 -42.50 -5.14 3.42
C ASP A 180 -42.63 -3.88 2.55
N THR A 181 -43.80 -3.69 1.95
CA THR A 181 -44.12 -2.51 1.12
C THR A 181 -44.23 -1.20 1.91
N ILE A 182 -44.12 -1.24 3.25
CA ILE A 182 -44.12 -0.08 4.14
C ILE A 182 -42.69 0.27 4.58
N ARG A 183 -41.81 -0.71 4.72
CA ARG A 183 -40.37 -0.55 5.03
C ARG A 183 -39.51 -1.43 4.10
N PRO A 184 -39.33 -1.03 2.83
CA PRO A 184 -38.53 -1.81 1.89
C PRO A 184 -37.02 -1.83 2.21
N PHE A 185 -36.54 -1.03 3.16
CA PHE A 185 -35.13 -0.99 3.57
C PHE A 185 -34.95 -1.33 5.05
N GLU A 186 -33.92 -2.12 5.35
CA GLU A 186 -33.39 -2.35 6.69
C GLU A 186 -32.15 -1.49 6.93
N THR A 187 -31.91 -1.07 8.17
CA THR A 187 -30.65 -0.43 8.56
C THR A 187 -29.75 -1.48 9.23
N ILE A 188 -28.51 -1.59 8.75
CA ILE A 188 -27.49 -2.49 9.30
C ILE A 188 -26.25 -1.70 9.73
N ASP A 189 -25.48 -2.26 10.65
CA ASP A 189 -24.08 -1.84 10.88
C ASP A 189 -23.31 -2.00 9.57
N ASN A 190 -22.48 -1.01 9.21
CA ASN A 190 -21.79 -1.00 7.93
C ASN A 190 -20.56 -1.93 7.97
N PRO A 191 -20.51 -3.02 7.19
CA PRO A 191 -19.39 -3.96 7.20
C PRO A 191 -18.12 -3.39 6.55
N LEU A 192 -18.15 -2.18 5.98
CA LEU A 192 -16.96 -1.43 5.53
C LEU A 192 -16.36 -0.51 6.61
N TYR A 193 -17.10 -0.23 7.68
CA TYR A 193 -16.70 0.72 8.72
C TYR A 193 -15.75 0.08 9.74
N SER A 194 -16.09 -1.11 10.24
CA SER A 194 -15.31 -1.87 11.23
C SER A 194 -15.74 -3.33 11.17
N TYR A 195 -14.81 -4.29 11.02
CA TYR A 195 -15.15 -5.70 11.19
C TYR A 195 -15.41 -5.97 12.67
N LYS A 196 -16.49 -6.69 13.00
CA LYS A 196 -16.79 -7.11 14.38
C LYS A 196 -16.41 -8.59 14.57
N PHE A 197 -15.49 -8.84 15.49
CA PHE A 197 -14.88 -10.15 15.68
C PHE A 197 -15.88 -11.14 16.29
N VAL A 198 -16.09 -12.27 15.59
CA VAL A 198 -16.83 -13.42 16.15
C VAL A 198 -15.98 -14.21 17.17
N THR A 199 -14.65 -14.05 17.11
CA THR A 199 -13.67 -14.53 18.10
C THR A 199 -12.34 -13.79 17.89
N THR A 200 -11.51 -13.70 18.93
CA THR A 200 -10.10 -13.28 18.86
C THR A 200 -9.13 -14.43 19.15
N GLN A 201 -9.62 -15.68 19.19
CA GLN A 201 -8.81 -16.83 19.58
C GLN A 201 -7.58 -17.01 18.68
N GLY A 202 -6.40 -16.87 19.27
CA GLY A 202 -5.10 -16.99 18.60
C GLY A 202 -4.51 -15.67 18.09
N ILE A 203 -5.27 -14.57 18.12
CA ILE A 203 -4.73 -13.21 17.98
C ILE A 203 -3.98 -12.85 19.27
N THR A 204 -2.87 -12.12 19.16
CA THR A 204 -2.06 -11.70 20.31
C THR A 204 -2.11 -10.20 20.56
N SER A 205 -1.94 -9.80 21.82
CA SER A 205 -1.78 -8.39 22.21
C SER A 205 -0.29 -8.07 22.29
N PHE A 206 0.11 -6.92 21.75
CA PHE A 206 1.52 -6.47 21.75
C PHE A 206 1.79 -5.48 22.88
N GLN A 207 3.05 -5.42 23.33
CA GLN A 207 3.54 -4.32 24.18
C GLN A 207 4.87 -3.80 23.65
N ASP A 208 5.08 -2.48 23.69
CA ASP A 208 6.38 -1.86 23.40
C ASP A 208 7.25 -1.66 24.67
N GLN A 209 8.49 -1.15 24.51
CA GLN A 209 9.46 -0.99 25.60
C GLN A 209 9.08 0.16 26.53
N ASP A 210 8.33 1.13 26.01
CA ASP A 210 7.76 2.26 26.75
C ASP A 210 6.49 1.85 27.53
N GLY A 211 6.04 0.60 27.35
CA GLY A 211 4.99 -0.05 28.11
C GLY A 211 3.58 0.08 27.52
N ASN A 212 3.43 0.64 26.32
CA ASN A 212 2.12 0.79 25.68
C ASN A 212 1.60 -0.56 25.18
N PHE A 213 0.33 -0.82 25.45
CA PHE A 213 -0.31 -2.09 25.19
C PHE A 213 -1.33 -1.96 24.06
N PHE A 214 -1.28 -2.88 23.09
CA PHE A 214 -2.17 -2.91 21.93
C PHE A 214 -3.03 -4.19 22.03
N PRO A 215 -4.24 -4.12 22.62
CA PRO A 215 -5.00 -5.29 23.05
C PRO A 215 -5.80 -5.99 21.92
N PHE A 216 -5.15 -6.35 20.81
CA PHE A 216 -5.84 -7.02 19.68
C PHE A 216 -6.49 -8.37 20.08
N ALA A 217 -5.93 -9.11 21.04
CA ALA A 217 -6.56 -10.31 21.59
C ALA A 217 -7.89 -10.03 22.33
N ASN A 218 -8.21 -8.76 22.59
CA ASN A 218 -9.44 -8.29 23.22
C ASN A 218 -10.30 -7.41 22.28
N ALA A 219 -9.98 -7.33 20.99
CA ALA A 219 -10.75 -6.57 20.01
C ALA A 219 -12.11 -7.24 19.74
N MET A 220 -13.20 -6.54 20.07
CA MET A 220 -14.55 -6.84 19.59
C MET A 220 -14.80 -6.21 18.20
N GLY A 221 -14.03 -5.19 17.81
CA GLY A 221 -14.05 -4.65 16.46
C GLY A 221 -12.73 -4.01 16.02
N THR A 222 -12.52 -3.92 14.70
CA THR A 222 -11.33 -3.26 14.15
C THR A 222 -11.36 -1.76 14.40
N SER A 223 -10.17 -1.18 14.59
CA SER A 223 -9.96 0.21 14.94
C SER A 223 -9.02 0.92 13.97
N ARG A 224 -9.27 2.21 13.73
CA ARG A 224 -8.47 3.18 12.97
C ARG A 224 -8.35 4.45 13.81
N TYR A 225 -7.14 4.86 14.19
CA TYR A 225 -6.86 5.83 15.26
C TYR A 225 -7.65 5.57 16.57
N PRO A 226 -7.48 4.39 17.21
CA PRO A 226 -7.97 4.21 18.57
C PRO A 226 -7.21 5.13 19.54
N PRO A 227 -7.84 5.59 20.64
CA PRO A 227 -7.13 6.31 21.69
C PRO A 227 -6.06 5.41 22.34
N GLN A 228 -4.96 5.98 22.83
CA GLN A 228 -3.93 5.20 23.55
C GLN A 228 -4.59 4.38 24.67
N TYR A 229 -4.42 3.06 24.62
CA TYR A 229 -5.02 2.16 25.60
C TYR A 229 -4.54 2.46 27.04
N ASN A 230 -5.50 2.50 27.97
CA ASN A 230 -5.26 2.74 29.38
C ASN A 230 -6.17 1.86 30.23
N SER A 231 -5.63 0.78 30.78
CA SER A 231 -6.37 -0.17 31.64
C SER A 231 -6.91 0.43 32.95
N ARG A 232 -6.51 1.66 33.31
CA ARG A 232 -7.05 2.42 34.46
C ARG A 232 -8.26 3.28 34.10
N ASP A 233 -8.58 3.44 32.80
CA ASP A 233 -9.79 4.11 32.31
C ASP A 233 -10.64 3.11 31.52
N PRO A 234 -11.75 2.59 32.11
CA PRO A 234 -12.69 1.71 31.42
C PRO A 234 -13.33 2.33 30.17
N THR A 235 -13.42 3.66 30.08
CA THR A 235 -13.97 4.37 28.92
C THR A 235 -13.03 4.25 27.73
N VAL A 236 -11.76 4.59 27.92
CA VAL A 236 -10.72 4.49 26.90
C VAL A 236 -10.46 3.02 26.53
N SER A 237 -10.44 2.13 27.52
CA SER A 237 -10.29 0.69 27.29
C SER A 237 -11.43 0.13 26.44
N SER A 238 -12.70 0.45 26.77
CA SER A 238 -13.85 -0.04 26.00
C SER A 238 -13.98 0.61 24.62
N GLN A 239 -13.62 1.90 24.48
CA GLN A 239 -13.55 2.54 23.17
C GLN A 239 -12.55 1.83 22.25
N TRP A 240 -11.36 1.46 22.77
CA TRP A 240 -10.39 0.68 21.99
C TRP A 240 -10.98 -0.68 21.61
N THR A 241 -11.47 -1.47 22.58
CA THR A 241 -11.91 -2.85 22.31
C THR A 241 -13.14 -2.94 21.41
N ASN A 242 -14.07 -1.99 21.47
CA ASN A 242 -15.30 -2.03 20.68
C ASN A 242 -15.08 -1.72 19.17
N GLY A 243 -13.88 -1.27 18.79
CA GLY A 243 -13.57 -0.79 17.45
C GLY A 243 -13.81 0.71 17.31
N SER A 244 -12.78 1.52 17.58
CA SER A 244 -12.78 2.98 17.42
C SER A 244 -12.29 3.34 16.02
N VAL A 245 -13.11 4.04 15.23
CA VAL A 245 -12.80 4.34 13.83
C VAL A 245 -12.97 5.83 13.55
N ASP A 246 -11.85 6.54 13.49
CA ASP A 246 -11.77 7.93 13.06
C ASP A 246 -11.24 8.00 11.61
N ASN A 247 -12.16 8.22 10.66
CA ASN A 247 -11.82 8.42 9.25
C ASN A 247 -11.55 9.89 8.88
N ASP A 248 -11.87 10.83 9.78
CA ASP A 248 -11.58 12.26 9.56
C ASP A 248 -10.09 12.50 9.78
N SER A 249 -9.50 11.90 10.83
CA SER A 249 -8.04 11.81 11.03
C SER A 249 -7.32 11.26 9.80
N ILE A 250 -7.74 10.11 9.27
CA ILE A 250 -7.14 9.52 8.05
C ILE A 250 -7.26 10.51 6.87
N THR A 251 -8.42 11.14 6.73
CA THR A 251 -8.72 12.06 5.63
C THR A 251 -7.92 13.38 5.72
N GLU A 252 -7.69 13.91 6.92
CA GLU A 252 -6.84 15.08 7.14
C GLU A 252 -5.37 14.78 6.87
N ALA A 253 -4.87 13.62 7.32
CA ALA A 253 -3.50 13.17 7.02
C ALA A 253 -3.28 13.04 5.50
N LEU A 254 -4.22 12.41 4.78
CA LEU A 254 -4.17 12.30 3.31
C LEU A 254 -4.24 13.65 2.60
N ARG A 255 -5.00 14.62 3.13
CA ARG A 255 -5.19 15.94 2.51
C ARG A 255 -3.93 16.79 2.43
N ASN A 256 -2.95 16.53 3.29
CA ASN A 256 -1.72 17.32 3.38
C ASN A 256 -0.54 16.69 2.62
N LEU A 257 -0.68 15.44 2.16
CA LEU A 257 0.33 14.76 1.34
C LEU A 257 0.44 15.34 -0.06
N SER A 258 1.42 16.23 -0.23
CA SER A 258 1.77 16.80 -1.53
C SER A 258 2.51 15.79 -2.42
N SER A 259 3.27 14.83 -1.87
CA SER A 259 4.06 13.86 -2.65
C SER A 259 3.26 12.69 -3.24
N LEU A 260 2.31 12.09 -2.48
CA LEU A 260 1.75 10.75 -2.75
C LEU A 260 1.28 10.48 -4.20
N GLY A 261 0.76 11.48 -4.90
CA GLY A 261 0.42 11.34 -6.33
C GLY A 261 1.67 11.14 -7.20
N GLU A 262 2.69 11.96 -7.00
CA GLU A 262 3.95 11.84 -7.72
C GLU A 262 4.73 10.57 -7.31
N ASP A 263 4.67 10.16 -6.05
CA ASP A 263 5.32 8.91 -5.58
C ASP A 263 4.73 7.69 -6.32
N VAL A 264 3.39 7.65 -6.50
CA VAL A 264 2.71 6.66 -7.35
C VAL A 264 3.14 6.79 -8.81
N TYR A 265 3.19 8.00 -9.37
CA TYR A 265 3.63 8.22 -10.75
C TYR A 265 5.05 7.72 -11.00
N ARG A 266 5.98 8.05 -10.09
CA ARG A 266 7.41 7.70 -10.20
C ARG A 266 7.67 6.22 -9.93
N SER A 267 6.77 5.52 -9.22
CA SER A 267 6.79 4.04 -9.20
C SER A 267 6.64 3.44 -10.62
N PHE A 268 5.91 4.09 -11.54
CA PHE A 268 5.72 3.59 -12.90
C PHE A 268 6.93 3.80 -13.83
N THR A 269 7.99 4.50 -13.43
CA THR A 269 9.07 4.91 -14.35
C THR A 269 10.26 3.93 -14.37
N THR A 270 10.23 2.89 -13.54
CA THR A 270 11.21 1.79 -13.56
C THR A 270 10.65 0.53 -14.22
N SER A 271 11.42 -0.07 -15.14
CA SER A 271 11.15 -1.40 -15.72
C SER A 271 11.82 -2.54 -14.93
N ASN A 272 12.50 -2.25 -13.81
CA ASN A 272 13.09 -3.26 -12.95
C ASN A 272 12.01 -3.84 -12.02
N TYR A 273 11.64 -5.10 -12.26
CA TYR A 273 10.60 -5.79 -11.49
C TYR A 273 10.87 -5.80 -9.97
N ALA A 274 12.12 -6.01 -9.54
CA ALA A 274 12.45 -6.11 -8.13
C ALA A 274 12.32 -4.76 -7.42
N TRP A 275 12.80 -3.67 -8.05
CA TRP A 275 12.65 -2.32 -7.51
C TRP A 275 11.19 -1.86 -7.50
N TYR A 276 10.41 -2.20 -8.53
CA TYR A 276 8.98 -1.90 -8.52
C TYR A 276 8.21 -2.66 -7.42
N SER A 277 8.47 -3.96 -7.28
CA SER A 277 7.65 -4.84 -6.45
C SER A 277 7.86 -4.70 -4.94
N SER A 278 9.07 -4.37 -4.48
CA SER A 278 9.49 -4.58 -3.10
C SER A 278 10.26 -3.41 -2.49
N THR A 279 10.05 -3.20 -1.19
CA THR A 279 10.90 -2.32 -0.36
C THR A 279 12.32 -2.85 -0.18
N GLN A 280 12.56 -4.16 -0.34
CA GLN A 280 13.88 -4.75 -0.13
C GLN A 280 14.87 -4.25 -1.20
N GLN A 281 16.02 -3.74 -0.74
CA GLN A 281 17.10 -3.25 -1.61
C GLN A 281 18.47 -3.78 -1.21
N SER A 282 19.45 -3.57 -2.09
CA SER A 282 20.85 -3.89 -1.81
C SER A 282 21.42 -2.99 -0.71
N ASN A 283 22.54 -3.39 -0.13
CA ASN A 283 23.33 -2.53 0.75
C ASN A 283 24.69 -2.25 0.06
N PRO A 284 24.88 -1.07 -0.54
CA PRO A 284 23.97 0.07 -0.62
C PRO A 284 22.84 -0.07 -1.67
N PRO A 285 21.73 0.68 -1.55
CA PRO A 285 20.74 0.83 -2.62
C PRO A 285 21.26 1.76 -3.72
N ALA A 286 20.79 1.60 -4.96
CA ALA A 286 21.10 2.56 -6.03
C ALA A 286 20.31 3.87 -5.80
N PRO A 287 20.84 5.07 -6.10
CA PRO A 287 20.16 6.34 -5.81
C PRO A 287 18.75 6.50 -6.43
N ASN A 288 18.44 5.75 -7.48
CA ASN A 288 17.15 5.72 -8.18
C ASN A 288 16.29 4.47 -7.89
N SER A 289 16.72 3.55 -7.02
CA SER A 289 15.97 2.31 -6.71
C SER A 289 15.13 2.36 -5.43
N TYR A 290 15.00 3.54 -4.82
CA TYR A 290 14.36 3.71 -3.50
C TYR A 290 12.83 3.59 -3.52
N GLN A 291 12.18 3.93 -4.64
CA GLN A 291 10.73 3.90 -4.79
C GLN A 291 10.22 2.51 -5.21
N SER A 292 9.24 1.99 -4.47
CA SER A 292 8.51 0.76 -4.81
C SER A 292 6.99 0.92 -4.65
N LEU A 293 6.22 -0.03 -5.18
CA LEU A 293 4.79 -0.17 -4.90
C LEU A 293 4.55 -0.52 -3.42
N GLU A 294 5.40 -1.38 -2.84
CA GLU A 294 5.29 -1.79 -1.43
C GLU A 294 5.52 -0.60 -0.48
N SER A 295 6.47 0.31 -0.75
CA SER A 295 6.69 1.50 0.10
C SER A 295 5.47 2.42 0.15
N ILE A 296 4.76 2.59 -0.96
CA ILE A 296 3.50 3.37 -1.02
C ILE A 296 2.39 2.65 -0.25
N HIS A 297 2.26 1.34 -0.47
CA HIS A 297 1.33 0.50 0.27
C HIS A 297 1.53 0.58 1.78
N ASN A 298 2.78 0.51 2.25
CA ASN A 298 3.14 0.58 3.66
C ASN A 298 2.75 1.93 4.27
N GLU A 299 3.01 3.04 3.58
CA GLU A 299 2.66 4.38 4.04
C GLU A 299 1.14 4.53 4.21
N ILE A 300 0.34 4.02 3.26
CA ILE A 300 -1.13 3.99 3.41
C ILE A 300 -1.57 3.11 4.60
N HIS A 301 -0.88 2.01 4.90
CA HIS A 301 -1.11 1.22 6.11
C HIS A 301 -0.87 2.02 7.39
N GLY A 302 0.23 2.78 7.46
CA GLY A 302 0.53 3.69 8.56
C GLY A 302 -0.55 4.76 8.75
N ILE A 303 -0.84 5.52 7.68
CA ILE A 303 -1.84 6.61 7.65
C ILE A 303 -3.25 6.12 8.00
N THR A 304 -3.64 4.92 7.54
CA THR A 304 -5.00 4.39 7.76
C THR A 304 -5.16 3.79 9.15
N GLY A 305 -4.10 3.23 9.74
CA GLY A 305 -4.18 2.54 11.02
C GLY A 305 -4.12 3.47 12.23
N GLY A 306 -3.17 4.40 12.29
CA GLY A 306 -2.98 5.26 13.46
C GLY A 306 -2.80 4.48 14.77
N GLY A 307 -2.01 3.38 14.74
CA GLY A 307 -1.85 2.45 15.85
C GLY A 307 -2.96 1.40 15.97
N GLY A 308 -4.08 1.60 15.26
CA GLY A 308 -5.13 0.62 15.02
C GLY A 308 -4.74 -0.49 14.03
N HIS A 309 -5.70 -1.32 13.61
CA HIS A 309 -5.42 -2.61 12.99
C HIS A 309 -4.63 -2.50 11.68
N MET A 310 -4.96 -1.52 10.82
CA MET A 310 -4.23 -1.29 9.56
C MET A 310 -2.74 -0.97 9.75
N SER A 311 -2.31 -0.49 10.93
CA SER A 311 -0.90 -0.20 11.23
C SER A 311 -0.03 -1.46 11.44
N TRP A 312 -0.62 -2.63 11.67
CA TRP A 312 0.09 -3.82 12.14
C TRP A 312 -0.06 -5.00 11.16
N ASN A 313 1.07 -5.47 10.61
CA ASN A 313 1.10 -6.48 9.55
C ASN A 313 0.44 -7.82 9.96
N THR A 314 0.41 -8.15 11.25
CA THR A 314 -0.27 -9.34 11.78
C THR A 314 -1.79 -9.32 11.67
N VAL A 315 -2.43 -8.14 11.69
CA VAL A 315 -3.88 -7.99 11.92
C VAL A 315 -4.57 -6.99 10.99
N SER A 316 -3.84 -6.36 10.06
CA SER A 316 -4.38 -5.37 9.12
C SER A 316 -5.48 -5.93 8.21
N SER A 317 -5.38 -7.20 7.82
CA SER A 317 -6.33 -7.92 6.96
C SER A 317 -7.73 -8.09 7.55
N PHE A 318 -7.87 -7.97 8.87
CA PHE A 318 -9.19 -7.97 9.53
C PHE A 318 -9.95 -6.68 9.30
N ASP A 319 -9.31 -5.56 8.96
CA ASP A 319 -10.04 -4.31 8.68
C ASP A 319 -10.63 -4.34 7.26
N PRO A 320 -11.93 -4.05 7.07
CA PRO A 320 -12.57 -4.06 5.76
C PRO A 320 -11.89 -3.19 4.69
N ILE A 321 -11.22 -2.09 5.08
CA ILE A 321 -10.56 -1.19 4.12
C ILE A 321 -9.30 -1.82 3.49
N PHE A 322 -8.71 -2.85 4.12
CA PHE A 322 -7.59 -3.63 3.60
C PHE A 322 -7.86 -4.13 2.18
N TRP A 323 -9.05 -4.68 1.95
CA TRP A 323 -9.43 -5.32 0.69
C TRP A 323 -9.61 -4.31 -0.43
N LEU A 324 -10.05 -3.10 -0.11
CA LEU A 324 -10.15 -1.97 -1.05
C LEU A 324 -8.76 -1.41 -1.39
N HIS A 325 -7.86 -1.33 -0.41
CA HIS A 325 -6.46 -0.93 -0.60
C HIS A 325 -5.70 -1.93 -1.47
N HIS A 326 -5.72 -3.22 -1.13
CA HIS A 326 -5.07 -4.25 -1.94
C HIS A 326 -5.69 -4.43 -3.33
N CYS A 327 -6.97 -4.11 -3.52
CA CYS A 327 -7.57 -4.01 -4.86
C CYS A 327 -6.94 -2.88 -5.70
N ASN A 328 -6.53 -1.77 -5.07
CA ASN A 328 -5.76 -0.72 -5.74
C ASN A 328 -4.28 -1.10 -5.93
N VAL A 329 -3.66 -1.82 -4.99
CA VAL A 329 -2.29 -2.35 -5.16
C VAL A 329 -2.22 -3.30 -6.36
N ASP A 330 -3.21 -4.20 -6.51
CA ASP A 330 -3.32 -5.09 -7.68
C ASP A 330 -3.62 -4.30 -8.98
N ARG A 331 -4.39 -3.20 -8.91
CA ARG A 331 -4.60 -2.27 -10.03
C ARG A 331 -3.31 -1.61 -10.48
N LEU A 332 -2.57 -0.99 -9.56
CA LEU A 332 -1.30 -0.32 -9.86
C LEU A 332 -0.30 -1.33 -10.45
N PHE A 333 -0.21 -2.54 -9.89
CA PHE A 333 0.62 -3.61 -10.45
C PHE A 333 0.18 -4.00 -11.87
N ALA A 334 -1.11 -4.25 -12.10
CA ALA A 334 -1.64 -4.58 -13.44
C ALA A 334 -1.36 -3.45 -14.46
N ILE A 335 -1.42 -2.19 -14.05
CA ILE A 335 -1.08 -1.04 -14.90
C ILE A 335 0.42 -1.04 -15.24
N TRP A 336 1.29 -1.24 -14.25
CA TRP A 336 2.74 -1.36 -14.49
C TRP A 336 3.06 -2.51 -15.46
N GLN A 337 2.39 -3.66 -15.30
CA GLN A 337 2.51 -4.79 -16.22
C GLN A 337 2.04 -4.48 -17.65
N ALA A 338 1.09 -3.56 -17.83
CA ALA A 338 0.66 -3.10 -19.16
C ALA A 338 1.64 -2.07 -19.77
N ILE A 339 2.25 -1.21 -18.94
CA ILE A 339 3.26 -0.22 -19.36
C ILE A 339 4.56 -0.90 -19.85
N TYR A 340 4.90 -2.06 -19.28
CA TYR A 340 6.12 -2.81 -19.59
C TYR A 340 5.88 -4.25 -20.08
N ALA A 341 4.72 -4.50 -20.69
CA ALA A 341 4.52 -5.66 -21.54
C ALA A 341 5.45 -5.60 -22.77
N ASP A 342 5.79 -6.75 -23.35
CA ASP A 342 6.51 -6.78 -24.62
C ASP A 342 5.69 -6.06 -25.69
N THR A 343 6.28 -4.98 -26.19
CA THR A 343 5.73 -4.06 -27.19
C THR A 343 6.73 -3.84 -28.32
N GLY A 344 7.79 -4.67 -28.40
CA GLY A 344 8.95 -4.49 -29.28
C GLY A 344 9.85 -3.29 -28.92
N ARG A 345 9.32 -2.27 -28.24
CA ARG A 345 10.07 -1.09 -27.75
C ARG A 345 10.73 -1.32 -26.38
N TYR A 346 10.11 -2.13 -25.53
CA TYR A 346 10.62 -2.49 -24.21
C TYR A 346 10.65 -4.02 -24.06
N PRO A 347 11.74 -4.60 -23.52
CA PRO A 347 11.77 -6.02 -23.19
C PRO A 347 10.84 -6.29 -22.01
N ASP A 348 10.30 -7.51 -21.96
CA ASP A 348 9.37 -7.96 -20.93
C ASP A 348 9.89 -7.75 -19.50
N ALA A 349 9.21 -6.91 -18.72
CA ALA A 349 9.59 -6.59 -17.34
C ALA A 349 9.12 -7.64 -16.32
N TRP A 350 9.37 -8.93 -16.59
CA TRP A 350 8.93 -10.01 -15.71
C TRP A 350 10.10 -10.72 -15.05
N PHE A 351 10.33 -10.45 -13.76
CA PHE A 351 11.47 -10.99 -12.99
C PHE A 351 12.83 -10.80 -13.74
N ASN A 352 12.95 -9.70 -14.47
CA ASN A 352 14.01 -9.43 -15.45
C ASN A 352 15.39 -9.09 -14.83
N ALA A 353 15.41 -8.51 -13.63
CA ALA A 353 16.62 -8.03 -12.97
C ALA A 353 17.16 -9.02 -11.92
N GLN A 354 17.76 -10.14 -12.34
CA GLN A 354 18.29 -11.17 -11.43
C GLN A 354 19.31 -10.64 -10.41
N SER A 355 20.07 -9.59 -10.74
CA SER A 355 21.00 -8.92 -9.81
C SER A 355 20.29 -8.20 -8.64
N ALA A 356 19.05 -7.79 -8.82
CA ALA A 356 18.21 -7.16 -7.80
C ALA A 356 17.28 -8.16 -7.08
N GLN A 357 17.28 -9.44 -7.48
CA GLN A 357 16.56 -10.52 -6.78
C GLN A 357 17.40 -11.00 -5.61
N LEU A 358 17.29 -10.31 -4.48
CA LEU A 358 18.06 -10.58 -3.27
C LEU A 358 17.56 -11.84 -2.54
N ARG A 359 18.05 -12.06 -1.32
CA ARG A 359 17.56 -13.14 -0.46
C ARG A 359 16.48 -12.60 0.46
N ASP A 360 15.38 -13.31 0.59
CA ASP A 360 14.47 -13.12 1.72
C ASP A 360 15.15 -13.72 2.97
N GLU A 361 15.81 -12.88 3.76
CA GLU A 361 16.44 -13.28 5.02
C GLU A 361 15.42 -13.46 6.17
N ARG A 362 14.12 -13.32 5.93
CA ARG A 362 13.04 -13.45 6.91
C ARG A 362 12.21 -14.73 6.74
N GLY A 363 11.82 -15.07 5.52
CA GLY A 363 10.92 -16.19 5.22
C GLY A 363 9.44 -15.87 5.44
N THR A 364 8.57 -16.85 5.13
CA THR A 364 7.12 -16.85 5.41
C THR A 364 6.71 -18.17 6.07
N TRP A 365 5.41 -18.45 6.23
CA TRP A 365 4.93 -19.77 6.64
C TRP A 365 5.48 -20.89 5.76
N SER A 366 5.54 -20.70 4.44
CA SER A 366 6.00 -21.69 3.47
C SER A 366 7.47 -21.50 3.07
N ILE A 367 7.92 -20.25 2.91
CA ILE A 367 9.23 -19.90 2.39
C ILE A 367 10.28 -19.88 3.52
N ALA A 368 11.45 -20.48 3.28
CA ALA A 368 12.55 -20.49 4.24
C ALA A 368 13.38 -19.20 4.16
N ALA A 369 13.84 -18.70 5.32
CA ALA A 369 14.81 -17.60 5.35
C ALA A 369 16.11 -17.97 4.61
N GLY A 370 16.74 -16.97 4.02
CA GLY A 370 17.91 -17.07 3.15
C GLY A 370 17.59 -17.59 1.75
N SER A 371 16.32 -17.78 1.37
CA SER A 371 15.95 -18.20 0.01
C SER A 371 16.11 -17.06 -0.99
N ARG A 372 16.38 -17.38 -2.27
CA ARG A 372 16.18 -16.44 -3.38
C ARG A 372 14.87 -16.80 -4.06
N GLU A 373 13.90 -15.91 -3.94
CA GLU A 373 12.60 -16.03 -4.58
C GLU A 373 12.72 -15.80 -6.10
N ASN A 374 11.74 -16.29 -6.86
CA ASN A 374 11.64 -16.14 -8.30
C ASN A 374 10.19 -16.39 -8.77
N ALA A 375 9.93 -16.21 -10.07
CA ALA A 375 8.58 -16.30 -10.63
C ALA A 375 7.88 -17.67 -10.49
N ASP A 376 8.64 -18.73 -10.19
CA ASP A 376 8.14 -20.09 -9.99
C ASP A 376 8.02 -20.48 -8.51
N THR A 377 8.33 -19.56 -7.59
CA THR A 377 8.21 -19.79 -6.14
C THR A 377 6.74 -19.92 -5.73
N PRO A 378 6.35 -20.98 -4.96
CA PRO A 378 4.94 -21.21 -4.63
C PRO A 378 4.33 -20.12 -3.73
N LEU A 379 3.26 -19.51 -4.22
CA LEU A 379 2.40 -18.56 -3.53
C LEU A 379 1.40 -19.31 -2.62
N ALA A 380 1.94 -20.06 -1.65
CA ALA A 380 1.11 -20.74 -0.66
C ALA A 380 0.34 -19.72 0.20
N PRO A 381 -0.90 -20.02 0.63
CA PRO A 381 -1.59 -21.32 0.52
C PRO A 381 -2.56 -21.41 -0.68
N PHE A 382 -2.36 -20.62 -1.74
CA PHE A 382 -3.39 -20.46 -2.77
C PHE A 382 -3.39 -21.61 -3.78
N HIS A 383 -4.37 -22.49 -3.68
CA HIS A 383 -4.57 -23.59 -4.61
C HIS A 383 -5.30 -23.16 -5.90
N LYS A 384 -4.83 -23.65 -7.05
CA LYS A 384 -5.37 -23.36 -8.39
C LYS A 384 -6.28 -24.46 -8.95
N ASP A 385 -6.39 -25.59 -8.27
CA ASP A 385 -7.25 -26.72 -8.61
C ASP A 385 -7.73 -27.49 -7.35
N ASP A 386 -8.58 -28.49 -7.56
CA ASP A 386 -9.12 -29.40 -6.53
C ASP A 386 -8.10 -30.45 -6.03
N ARG A 387 -6.88 -30.44 -6.57
CA ARG A 387 -5.80 -31.41 -6.30
C ARG A 387 -4.76 -30.87 -5.33
N GLY A 388 -4.82 -29.58 -5.01
CA GLY A 388 -3.83 -28.90 -4.17
C GLY A 388 -2.62 -28.40 -4.95
N SER A 389 -2.71 -28.20 -6.27
CA SER A 389 -1.67 -27.49 -7.01
C SER A 389 -1.61 -26.04 -6.53
N VAL A 390 -0.47 -25.57 -6.03
CA VAL A 390 -0.30 -24.18 -5.58
C VAL A 390 -0.04 -23.25 -6.76
N TYR A 391 -0.48 -21.99 -6.64
CA TYR A 391 -0.13 -20.89 -7.54
C TYR A 391 1.36 -20.53 -7.48
N ASN A 392 1.94 -20.08 -8.60
CA ASN A 392 3.18 -19.29 -8.61
C ASN A 392 2.97 -17.93 -9.29
N SER A 393 3.97 -17.05 -9.28
CA SER A 393 3.86 -15.73 -9.92
C SER A 393 3.55 -15.82 -11.41
N ASN A 394 4.14 -16.79 -12.13
CA ASN A 394 3.87 -17.03 -13.55
C ASN A 394 2.39 -17.38 -13.82
N ASP A 395 1.75 -18.23 -13.00
CA ASP A 395 0.33 -18.56 -13.12
C ASP A 395 -0.60 -17.35 -12.99
N VAL A 396 -0.27 -16.39 -12.10
CA VAL A 396 -1.09 -15.20 -11.77
C VAL A 396 -0.63 -13.92 -12.48
N ARG A 397 0.36 -14.04 -13.38
CA ARG A 397 0.93 -12.92 -14.13
C ARG A 397 -0.13 -12.15 -14.90
N ASN A 398 -1.05 -12.82 -15.58
CA ASN A 398 -2.17 -12.16 -16.25
C ASN A 398 -3.26 -11.81 -15.23
N TRP A 399 -3.44 -10.52 -14.93
CA TRP A 399 -4.45 -10.04 -13.99
C TRP A 399 -5.88 -10.44 -14.39
N THR A 400 -6.16 -10.57 -15.71
CA THR A 400 -7.48 -10.99 -16.21
C THR A 400 -7.84 -12.45 -15.93
N ARG A 401 -6.91 -13.24 -15.38
CA ARG A 401 -7.14 -14.64 -14.99
C ARG A 401 -8.37 -14.82 -14.10
N PHE A 402 -8.58 -13.92 -13.15
CA PHE A 402 -9.61 -14.05 -12.12
C PHE A 402 -10.98 -13.46 -12.52
N GLY A 403 -11.19 -13.18 -13.81
CA GLY A 403 -12.49 -12.78 -14.36
C GLY A 403 -12.79 -11.28 -14.31
N SER A 404 -11.76 -10.43 -14.23
CA SER A 404 -11.91 -8.97 -14.12
C SER A 404 -10.83 -8.20 -14.88
N SER A 405 -11.06 -6.92 -15.13
CA SER A 405 -9.99 -5.95 -15.41
C SER A 405 -10.24 -4.63 -14.65
N TYR A 406 -9.50 -3.58 -15.02
CA TYR A 406 -9.59 -2.23 -14.45
C TYR A 406 -9.99 -1.20 -15.53
N PRO A 407 -10.54 -0.01 -15.18
CA PRO A 407 -10.96 1.00 -16.15
C PRO A 407 -9.87 1.43 -17.13
N GLU A 408 -8.62 1.47 -16.68
CA GLU A 408 -7.46 1.81 -17.50
C GLU A 408 -7.10 0.67 -18.47
N LEU A 409 -7.46 -0.57 -18.14
CA LEU A 409 -6.93 -1.79 -18.75
C LEU A 409 -7.99 -2.55 -19.56
N GLN A 410 -8.50 -1.88 -20.60
CA GLN A 410 -9.57 -2.40 -21.46
C GLN A 410 -9.11 -2.66 -22.92
N PRO A 411 -8.16 -3.58 -23.18
CA PRO A 411 -7.56 -3.76 -24.51
C PRO A 411 -8.56 -4.18 -25.62
N TRP A 412 -9.75 -4.65 -25.23
CA TRP A 412 -10.84 -4.96 -26.17
C TRP A 412 -11.41 -3.73 -26.90
N LEU A 413 -11.29 -2.51 -26.35
CA LEU A 413 -11.94 -1.32 -26.92
C LEU A 413 -11.51 -1.04 -28.38
N PRO A 414 -12.44 -0.58 -29.27
CA PRO A 414 -12.14 -0.33 -30.68
C PRO A 414 -11.01 0.68 -30.93
N GLN A 415 -10.77 1.63 -30.03
CA GLN A 415 -9.69 2.61 -30.14
C GLN A 415 -8.28 2.00 -30.10
N TYR A 416 -8.15 0.74 -29.67
CA TYR A 416 -6.90 -0.02 -29.70
C TYR A 416 -6.82 -0.97 -30.91
N ARG A 417 -7.60 -0.73 -31.97
CA ARG A 417 -7.44 -1.39 -33.26
C ARG A 417 -6.76 -0.48 -34.27
N ASP A 418 -5.91 -1.06 -35.10
CA ASP A 418 -5.32 -0.35 -36.24
C ASP A 418 -6.27 -0.33 -37.46
N SER A 419 -5.79 0.22 -38.58
CA SER A 419 -6.56 0.31 -39.83
C SER A 419 -6.87 -1.03 -40.51
N THR A 420 -6.35 -2.15 -39.99
CA THR A 420 -6.69 -3.52 -40.43
C THR A 420 -7.68 -4.22 -39.49
N GLY A 421 -7.93 -3.65 -38.30
CA GLY A 421 -8.75 -4.25 -37.26
C GLY A 421 -7.97 -5.06 -36.22
N GLU A 422 -6.64 -5.08 -36.29
CA GLU A 422 -5.76 -5.82 -35.38
C GLU A 422 -5.40 -5.02 -34.12
N PHE A 423 -5.09 -5.71 -33.01
CA PHE A 423 -4.81 -5.06 -31.73
C PHE A 423 -3.45 -4.33 -31.71
N ASN A 424 -3.50 -3.01 -31.53
CA ASN A 424 -2.32 -2.17 -31.47
C ASN A 424 -1.83 -1.96 -30.03
N ALA A 425 -0.92 -2.85 -29.59
CA ALA A 425 -0.33 -2.81 -28.25
C ALA A 425 0.40 -1.48 -27.93
N THR A 426 0.94 -0.78 -28.94
CA THR A 426 1.61 0.53 -28.74
C THR A 426 0.59 1.63 -28.45
N LEU A 427 -0.53 1.69 -29.17
CA LEU A 427 -1.60 2.65 -28.88
C LEU A 427 -2.20 2.39 -27.49
N TYR A 428 -2.48 1.13 -27.15
CA TYR A 428 -2.96 0.72 -25.84
C TYR A 428 -1.99 1.12 -24.71
N ARG A 429 -0.71 0.78 -24.82
CA ARG A 429 0.32 1.16 -23.84
C ARG A 429 0.42 2.68 -23.68
N ASN A 430 0.38 3.43 -24.78
CA ASN A 430 0.49 4.88 -24.77
C ASN A 430 -0.73 5.53 -24.09
N ASP A 431 -1.94 5.01 -24.32
CA ASP A 431 -3.14 5.50 -23.64
C ASP A 431 -3.11 5.20 -22.13
N VAL A 432 -2.69 3.99 -21.73
CA VAL A 432 -2.48 3.63 -20.31
C VAL A 432 -1.48 4.59 -19.64
N VAL A 433 -0.37 4.93 -20.30
CA VAL A 433 0.60 5.92 -19.80
C VAL A 433 -0.01 7.32 -19.70
N ALA A 434 -0.83 7.75 -20.66
CA ALA A 434 -1.51 9.04 -20.60
C ALA A 434 -2.50 9.10 -19.42
N GLN A 435 -3.27 8.03 -19.18
CA GLN A 435 -4.21 7.92 -18.07
C GLN A 435 -3.51 8.02 -16.70
N VAL A 436 -2.43 7.27 -16.44
CA VAL A 436 -1.70 7.41 -15.16
C VAL A 436 -0.99 8.75 -15.02
N THR A 437 -0.55 9.34 -16.13
CA THR A 437 0.05 10.67 -16.12
C THR A 437 -0.96 11.73 -15.67
N ASP A 438 -2.22 11.67 -16.12
CA ASP A 438 -3.26 12.62 -15.71
C ASP A 438 -3.80 12.37 -14.30
N LEU A 439 -3.89 11.11 -13.87
CA LEU A 439 -4.30 10.75 -12.51
C LEU A 439 -3.30 11.21 -11.44
N TYR A 440 -1.99 11.07 -11.72
CA TYR A 440 -0.98 11.06 -10.67
C TYR A 440 0.13 12.12 -10.80
N SER A 441 0.62 12.47 -12.00
CA SER A 441 1.75 13.40 -12.14
C SER A 441 1.35 14.87 -11.95
N ARG A 442 1.42 15.32 -10.70
CA ARG A 442 1.19 16.69 -10.26
C ARG A 442 2.29 17.61 -10.77
N VAL A 443 3.54 17.18 -10.68
CA VAL A 443 4.74 17.91 -11.11
C VAL A 443 4.68 18.18 -12.60
N ARG A 444 4.44 17.17 -13.46
CA ARG A 444 4.31 17.37 -14.91
C ARG A 444 3.24 18.42 -15.23
N ARG A 445 2.05 18.31 -14.62
CA ARG A 445 0.94 19.24 -14.85
C ARG A 445 1.28 20.67 -14.41
N ARG A 446 1.96 20.87 -13.26
CA ARG A 446 2.40 22.19 -12.78
C ARG A 446 3.48 22.78 -13.68
N VAL A 447 4.56 22.05 -13.92
CA VAL A 447 5.70 22.48 -14.75
C VAL A 447 5.28 22.86 -16.18
N GLN A 448 4.23 22.25 -16.73
CA GLN A 448 3.66 22.63 -18.03
C GLN A 448 2.79 23.90 -18.01
N ASN A 449 2.16 24.26 -16.89
CA ASN A 449 1.17 25.34 -16.79
C ASN A 449 1.58 26.52 -15.89
N THR A 450 2.72 26.42 -15.21
CA THR A 450 3.20 27.43 -14.27
C THR A 450 3.57 28.75 -14.94
N GLN A 451 3.39 29.86 -14.21
CA GLN A 451 3.79 31.20 -14.65
C GLN A 451 5.28 31.51 -14.33
N VAL A 452 5.95 30.61 -13.60
CA VAL A 452 7.36 30.74 -13.24
C VAL A 452 8.22 30.75 -14.52
N PRO A 453 9.08 31.76 -14.73
CA PRO A 453 9.93 31.83 -15.92
C PRO A 453 10.76 30.57 -16.12
N ARG A 454 10.76 30.03 -17.35
CA ARG A 454 11.41 28.75 -17.71
C ARG A 454 12.87 28.63 -17.26
N ASN A 455 13.62 29.73 -17.30
CA ASN A 455 15.01 29.83 -16.84
C ASN A 455 15.17 29.78 -15.30
N ARG A 456 14.10 29.50 -14.55
CA ARG A 456 14.06 29.24 -13.09
C ARG A 456 13.58 27.82 -12.78
N LEU A 457 13.37 26.99 -13.79
CA LEU A 457 12.90 25.60 -13.64
C LEU A 457 13.85 24.61 -14.33
N PHE A 458 14.44 25.03 -15.45
CA PHE A 458 15.06 24.13 -16.40
C PHE A 458 16.54 23.88 -16.09
N ALA A 459 16.92 22.60 -16.08
CA ALA A 459 18.32 22.22 -16.20
C ALA A 459 18.87 22.72 -17.53
N ALA A 460 20.08 23.30 -17.52
CA ALA A 460 20.73 23.78 -18.73
C ALA A 460 20.98 22.61 -19.69
N THR A 461 20.38 22.66 -20.88
CA THR A 461 20.50 21.60 -21.89
C THR A 461 21.96 21.36 -22.23
N GLN A 462 22.45 20.12 -22.12
CA GLN A 462 23.82 19.76 -22.52
C GLN A 462 23.97 19.69 -24.05
N THR A 463 23.68 20.79 -24.74
CA THR A 463 23.99 20.97 -26.17
C THR A 463 25.48 21.23 -26.34
N GLY A 464 26.29 20.19 -26.14
CA GLY A 464 27.74 20.27 -26.17
C GLY A 464 28.41 18.93 -26.46
N THR A 465 28.60 18.62 -27.74
CA THR A 465 29.54 17.57 -28.17
C THR A 465 30.96 17.98 -27.78
N GLN A 466 31.42 17.53 -26.62
CA GLN A 466 32.82 17.72 -26.21
C GLN A 466 33.75 16.87 -27.08
N THR A 467 34.20 17.43 -28.21
CA THR A 467 35.35 16.92 -28.94
C THR A 467 36.59 17.07 -28.07
N PHE A 468 37.02 15.99 -27.43
CA PHE A 468 38.28 15.90 -26.68
C PHE A 468 39.47 16.21 -27.60
N GLN A 469 39.87 17.47 -27.68
CA GLN A 469 41.18 17.89 -28.14
C GLN A 469 42.08 18.07 -26.92
N GLY A 470 42.88 17.05 -26.62
CA GLY A 470 43.88 17.13 -25.56
C GLY A 470 44.98 18.14 -25.90
N SER A 471 45.26 19.06 -24.99
CA SER A 471 46.45 19.90 -25.02
C SER A 471 47.19 19.78 -23.68
N SER A 472 48.49 19.47 -23.75
CA SER A 472 49.33 19.15 -22.60
C SER A 472 50.10 20.37 -22.11
N ALA A 473 50.04 20.66 -20.80
CA ALA A 473 50.97 21.55 -20.11
C ALA A 473 51.18 21.07 -18.66
N THR A 474 52.38 21.29 -18.10
CA THR A 474 52.84 20.63 -16.85
C THR A 474 53.26 21.62 -15.75
N ALA A 475 52.71 21.43 -14.55
CA ALA A 475 53.28 21.77 -13.23
C ALA A 475 52.39 21.11 -12.14
N GLY A 476 52.84 20.76 -10.94
CA GLY A 476 54.18 20.75 -10.34
C GLY A 476 54.06 20.71 -8.80
N GLU A 477 54.95 19.96 -8.10
CA GLU A 477 55.11 19.91 -6.63
C GLU A 477 53.91 19.30 -5.85
N SER A 478 53.98 18.04 -5.38
CA SER A 478 54.55 17.54 -4.09
C SER A 478 53.65 17.84 -2.85
N PHE A 479 53.35 16.87 -1.96
CA PHE A 479 54.28 16.34 -0.94
C PHE A 479 54.06 14.87 -0.53
N ALA A 480 55.20 14.18 -0.32
CA ALA A 480 55.55 13.11 0.65
C ALA A 480 54.54 12.04 1.14
N ALA A 481 55.02 10.78 1.11
CA ALA A 481 54.57 9.65 1.93
C ALA A 481 55.79 8.99 2.65
N PRO A 482 55.61 8.28 3.80
CA PRO A 482 56.72 7.70 4.57
C PRO A 482 57.34 6.43 3.93
N PRO A 483 58.58 6.06 4.29
CA PRO A 483 59.43 5.18 3.47
C PRO A 483 59.39 3.68 3.82
N THR A 484 59.75 2.86 2.84
CA THR A 484 60.07 1.42 2.99
C THR A 484 61.56 1.18 3.20
N THR A 485 61.91 0.08 3.88
CA THR A 485 63.29 -0.41 4.08
C THR A 485 63.70 -1.44 3.02
N GLN A 486 64.99 -1.49 2.68
CA GLN A 486 65.54 -2.36 1.63
C GLN A 486 66.11 -3.69 2.15
N GLY A 487 66.08 -4.72 1.29
CA GLY A 487 66.91 -5.93 1.35
C GLY A 487 67.40 -6.29 -0.07
N PRO A 488 68.67 -6.71 -0.29
CA PRO A 488 69.25 -6.64 -1.63
C PRO A 488 69.45 -7.99 -2.36
N GLY A 489 69.32 -7.93 -3.69
CA GLY A 489 70.30 -8.55 -4.61
C GLY A 489 69.99 -9.93 -5.22
N GLN A 490 69.85 -9.97 -6.55
CA GLN A 490 70.80 -10.68 -7.43
C GLN A 490 70.71 -10.13 -8.87
N GLN A 491 71.79 -10.25 -9.64
CA GLN A 491 71.92 -9.85 -11.04
C GLN A 491 72.09 -11.09 -11.94
N LEU A 492 71.67 -10.97 -13.21
CA LEU A 492 72.17 -11.65 -14.44
C LEU A 492 71.12 -11.36 -15.54
N GLN A 493 71.16 -10.25 -16.29
CA GLN A 493 72.15 -9.82 -17.29
C GLN A 493 72.32 -10.79 -18.46
N PHE A 494 71.77 -10.43 -19.62
CA PHE A 494 72.47 -10.43 -20.93
C PHE A 494 71.79 -9.47 -21.92
N GLY A 495 72.51 -9.08 -22.97
CA GLY A 495 72.19 -7.96 -23.86
C GLY A 495 72.05 -8.33 -25.36
N PRO A 496 72.26 -7.38 -26.31
CA PRO A 496 71.25 -7.12 -27.34
C PRO A 496 71.77 -7.30 -28.81
N PRO A 497 71.62 -6.35 -29.77
CA PRO A 497 70.53 -6.40 -30.76
C PRO A 497 70.94 -6.32 -32.25
N SER A 498 70.09 -6.83 -33.16
CA SER A 498 70.15 -6.55 -34.61
C SER A 498 68.94 -7.18 -35.38
N SER A 499 68.46 -6.70 -36.54
CA SER A 499 68.47 -5.36 -37.17
C SER A 499 67.68 -5.39 -38.51
N GLY A 500 66.88 -4.36 -38.82
CA GLY A 500 66.23 -4.17 -40.14
C GLY A 500 64.91 -4.94 -40.33
N GLY A 501 64.05 -4.61 -41.31
CA GLY A 501 64.13 -3.57 -42.35
C GLY A 501 63.01 -2.49 -42.26
N GLN A 502 62.90 -1.64 -43.28
CA GLN A 502 62.05 -0.43 -43.27
C GLN A 502 60.79 -0.51 -44.17
N GLN A 503 59.93 0.52 -44.02
CA GLN A 503 59.00 1.08 -45.02
C GLN A 503 57.69 0.33 -45.36
N ALA A 504 56.64 0.76 -44.66
CA ALA A 504 55.44 1.41 -45.21
C ALA A 504 54.82 0.93 -46.54
N PHE A 505 53.53 0.57 -46.47
CA PHE A 505 52.59 0.69 -47.59
C PHE A 505 51.25 1.29 -47.13
N ALA A 506 50.61 2.05 -48.03
CA ALA A 506 49.27 2.61 -47.91
C ALA A 506 48.28 1.81 -48.81
N PRO A 507 46.95 1.96 -48.67
CA PRO A 507 45.94 1.05 -49.28
C PRO A 507 45.87 1.17 -50.82
N PRO A 508 45.31 0.19 -51.58
CA PRO A 508 43.96 -0.41 -51.41
C PRO A 508 43.92 -1.93 -51.85
N PRO A 509 42.85 -2.55 -52.43
CA PRO A 509 41.41 -2.26 -52.50
C PRO A 509 40.49 -3.45 -52.11
N THR A 510 39.18 -3.30 -52.33
CA THR A 510 38.12 -4.34 -52.27
C THR A 510 38.23 -5.39 -53.40
N VAL A 511 37.70 -6.62 -53.19
CA VAL A 511 36.77 -7.31 -54.13
C VAL A 511 36.22 -8.66 -53.61
N GLN A 512 34.88 -8.79 -53.66
CA GLN A 512 33.96 -9.94 -53.83
C GLN A 512 34.34 -11.40 -53.49
N ALA A 513 33.33 -12.11 -52.98
CA ALA A 513 32.92 -13.42 -53.50
C ALA A 513 31.43 -13.37 -53.90
N GLN A 514 31.00 -14.11 -54.93
CA GLN A 514 29.63 -14.06 -55.49
C GLN A 514 28.83 -15.34 -55.15
N VAL A 515 27.51 -15.20 -54.97
CA VAL A 515 26.53 -16.29 -55.21
C VAL A 515 25.27 -15.68 -55.86
N GLN A 516 24.74 -16.33 -56.90
CA GLN A 516 23.48 -15.96 -57.57
C GLN A 516 22.87 -17.22 -58.27
N PRO A 517 21.63 -17.20 -58.81
CA PRO A 517 20.49 -17.77 -58.06
C PRO A 517 19.60 -18.75 -58.88
N GLN A 518 18.63 -19.39 -58.20
CA GLN A 518 17.27 -19.82 -58.67
C GLN A 518 16.70 -20.88 -57.68
N GLY A 519 15.40 -20.90 -57.31
CA GLY A 519 14.35 -19.88 -57.48
C GLY A 519 12.92 -20.38 -57.17
N GLN A 520 12.09 -19.50 -56.60
CA GLN A 520 10.60 -19.52 -56.59
C GLN A 520 9.87 -20.56 -55.67
N PRO A 521 8.59 -20.35 -55.30
CA PRO A 521 8.19 -20.43 -53.88
C PRO A 521 7.02 -21.39 -53.58
N PHE A 522 6.60 -21.42 -52.30
CA PHE A 522 5.32 -22.01 -51.89
C PHE A 522 4.40 -20.99 -51.21
N THR A 523 3.11 -21.07 -51.54
CA THR A 523 2.02 -20.24 -51.00
C THR A 523 1.28 -20.93 -49.84
N PRO A 524 0.59 -20.19 -48.96
CA PRO A 524 -0.25 -20.78 -47.93
C PRO A 524 -1.52 -21.44 -48.54
N PRO A 525 -1.94 -22.63 -48.08
CA PRO A 525 -3.13 -23.29 -48.58
C PRO A 525 -4.40 -22.82 -47.85
N THR A 526 -5.45 -22.53 -48.63
CA THR A 526 -6.80 -22.20 -48.16
C THR A 526 -7.69 -23.47 -48.04
N THR A 527 -8.85 -23.33 -47.40
CA THR A 527 -10.04 -24.22 -47.43
C THR A 527 -10.07 -25.52 -46.62
N LEU A 528 -11.30 -25.88 -46.21
CA LEU A 528 -11.65 -27.06 -45.42
C LEU A 528 -11.70 -28.34 -46.27
N PRO A 529 -11.79 -29.50 -45.61
CA PRO A 529 -12.76 -30.52 -46.00
C PRO A 529 -13.82 -30.75 -44.91
N THR A 530 -15.10 -30.70 -45.29
CA THR A 530 -16.22 -31.14 -44.46
C THR A 530 -16.41 -32.66 -44.56
N GLN A 531 -16.37 -33.36 -43.43
CA GLN A 531 -17.18 -34.57 -43.22
C GLN A 531 -17.82 -34.48 -41.83
N GLY A 532 -19.14 -34.59 -41.78
CA GLY A 532 -19.88 -34.58 -40.53
C GLY A 532 -20.17 -36.00 -40.04
N GLN A 533 -20.10 -36.20 -38.73
CA GLN A 533 -20.94 -37.19 -38.05
C GLN A 533 -21.80 -36.49 -37.02
N GLN A 534 -23.10 -36.76 -37.08
CA GLN A 534 -24.05 -36.35 -36.05
C GLN A 534 -23.83 -37.23 -34.82
N PHE A 535 -23.53 -36.63 -33.68
CA PHE A 535 -23.73 -37.28 -32.38
C PHE A 535 -24.83 -36.54 -31.63
N THR A 536 -25.92 -37.25 -31.39
CA THR A 536 -27.13 -36.74 -30.73
C THR A 536 -26.91 -36.59 -29.23
N SER A 537 -27.45 -35.53 -28.64
CA SER A 537 -27.41 -35.29 -27.20
C SER A 537 -28.09 -36.44 -26.43
N PRO A 538 -27.47 -37.02 -25.40
CA PRO A 538 -28.19 -37.83 -24.42
C PRO A 538 -29.10 -36.93 -23.55
N PRO A 539 -30.26 -37.41 -23.08
CA PRO A 539 -31.18 -36.63 -22.27
C PRO A 539 -30.65 -36.40 -20.84
N PRO A 540 -31.09 -35.31 -20.16
CA PRO A 540 -30.65 -35.01 -18.80
C PRO A 540 -31.18 -36.06 -17.80
N GLN A 541 -30.28 -36.60 -16.97
CA GLN A 541 -30.67 -37.44 -15.85
C GLN A 541 -31.03 -36.58 -14.63
N THR A 542 -32.13 -36.93 -13.98
CA THR A 542 -32.69 -36.21 -12.83
C THR A 542 -31.96 -36.57 -11.53
N ALA A 543 -31.13 -35.65 -11.04
CA ALA A 543 -30.60 -35.71 -9.69
C ALA A 543 -31.74 -35.52 -8.67
N GLN A 544 -32.04 -36.56 -7.90
CA GLN A 544 -33.08 -36.50 -6.86
C GLN A 544 -32.58 -35.69 -5.66
N GLY A 545 -33.40 -34.74 -5.19
CA GLY A 545 -33.02 -33.85 -4.10
C GLY A 545 -32.99 -34.57 -2.74
N GLN A 546 -31.88 -34.43 -2.01
CA GLN A 546 -31.85 -34.73 -0.58
C GLN A 546 -32.51 -33.58 0.19
N GLN A 547 -33.68 -33.84 0.77
CA GLN A 547 -34.32 -32.93 1.71
C GLN A 547 -33.58 -32.98 3.06
N PHE A 548 -33.04 -31.84 3.49
CA PHE A 548 -32.66 -31.62 4.89
C PHE A 548 -33.81 -30.88 5.60
N PRO A 549 -34.09 -31.18 6.88
CA PRO A 549 -35.25 -30.63 7.58
C PRO A 549 -35.08 -29.14 7.89
N PRO A 550 -36.19 -28.37 7.98
CA PRO A 550 -36.15 -26.97 8.34
C PRO A 550 -35.71 -26.77 9.81
N PRO A 551 -35.07 -25.63 10.14
CA PRO A 551 -34.66 -25.33 11.51
C PRO A 551 -35.87 -25.07 12.43
N PRO A 552 -35.79 -25.42 13.73
CA PRO A 552 -36.86 -25.18 14.69
C PRO A 552 -36.98 -23.68 15.05
N THR A 553 -38.21 -23.23 15.27
CA THR A 553 -38.52 -21.86 15.70
C THR A 553 -38.76 -21.74 17.21
N HIS A 554 -38.77 -20.49 17.69
CA HIS A 554 -39.09 -20.02 19.05
C HIS A 554 -38.06 -20.20 20.18
N GLN A 555 -37.51 -19.05 20.58
CA GLN A 555 -37.62 -18.47 21.94
C GLN A 555 -37.63 -19.44 23.13
N GLN A 556 -36.54 -19.43 23.91
CA GLN A 556 -36.63 -19.44 25.37
C GLN A 556 -35.38 -18.83 26.02
N GLN A 557 -35.58 -18.09 27.12
CA GLN A 557 -34.50 -17.59 27.98
C GLN A 557 -34.15 -18.66 29.00
N PHE A 558 -32.88 -18.96 29.26
CA PHE A 558 -32.45 -19.59 30.52
C PHE A 558 -31.06 -19.14 30.97
N ALA A 559 -30.83 -19.24 32.29
CA ALA A 559 -29.66 -18.75 33.02
C ALA A 559 -28.52 -19.80 33.10
N PRO A 560 -27.28 -19.40 33.45
CA PRO A 560 -26.13 -20.32 33.40
C PRO A 560 -26.08 -21.32 34.57
N PRO A 561 -25.60 -22.57 34.34
CA PRO A 561 -25.29 -23.54 35.39
C PRO A 561 -23.89 -23.30 36.02
N PRO A 562 -23.60 -23.87 37.21
CA PRO A 562 -22.46 -23.48 38.05
C PRO A 562 -21.16 -24.29 37.85
N THR A 563 -20.09 -23.80 38.48
CA THR A 563 -18.78 -24.45 38.62
C THR A 563 -18.78 -25.66 39.57
N GLN A 564 -17.90 -26.63 39.29
CA GLN A 564 -17.36 -27.59 40.26
C GLN A 564 -15.88 -27.90 39.97
N GLU A 565 -15.15 -28.40 40.96
CA GLU A 565 -13.69 -28.51 40.98
C GLU A 565 -13.16 -29.96 40.96
N HIS A 566 -11.86 -30.09 40.70
CA HIS A 566 -10.95 -31.17 41.13
C HIS A 566 -11.16 -32.64 40.70
N GLY A 567 -10.11 -33.20 40.07
CA GLY A 567 -9.84 -34.64 39.95
C GLY A 567 -8.46 -34.89 39.32
N GLN A 568 -7.62 -35.76 39.90
CA GLN A 568 -6.23 -35.96 39.47
C GLN A 568 -5.92 -37.36 38.89
N ALA A 569 -5.34 -37.35 37.67
CA ALA A 569 -4.12 -38.05 37.25
C ALA A 569 -4.04 -39.59 37.03
N VAL A 570 -3.09 -39.93 36.14
CA VAL A 570 -2.36 -41.21 35.89
C VAL A 570 -3.12 -42.45 35.38
N THR A 571 -2.82 -42.90 34.14
CA THR A 571 -2.23 -44.23 33.81
C THR A 571 -2.12 -44.50 32.30
N SER A 572 -1.25 -45.45 31.90
CA SER A 572 -1.01 -45.99 30.53
C SER A 572 -0.07 -47.23 30.65
N PRO A 573 0.15 -48.09 29.63
CA PRO A 573 -0.63 -48.46 28.43
C PRO A 573 -1.13 -49.94 28.59
N PRO A 574 -1.04 -50.97 27.67
CA PRO A 574 0.04 -51.33 26.70
C PRO A 574 -0.38 -51.92 25.31
N ALA A 575 0.64 -52.25 24.49
CA ALA A 575 0.68 -53.26 23.40
C ALA A 575 -0.23 -53.11 22.15
N GLN A 576 0.02 -53.67 20.96
CA GLN A 576 1.20 -54.07 20.15
C GLN A 576 0.74 -55.16 19.14
N THR A 577 1.05 -55.03 17.85
CA THR A 577 1.13 -56.15 16.88
C THR A 577 2.08 -55.79 15.73
N GLN A 578 2.75 -56.78 15.14
CA GLN A 578 3.72 -56.64 14.03
C GLN A 578 3.31 -57.50 12.82
N PHE A 579 3.72 -57.14 11.60
CA PHE A 579 3.94 -58.05 10.46
C PHE A 579 4.99 -57.46 9.47
N SER A 580 5.62 -58.30 8.63
CA SER A 580 6.73 -57.98 7.69
C SER A 580 6.98 -59.18 6.74
N PRO A 581 7.87 -59.14 5.70
CA PRO A 581 8.47 -58.00 4.97
C PRO A 581 7.91 -57.87 3.52
N PRO A 582 8.46 -58.48 2.43
CA PRO A 582 9.71 -58.27 1.65
C PRO A 582 9.46 -57.88 0.16
N PRO A 583 10.45 -57.87 -0.80
CA PRO A 583 11.88 -57.51 -0.76
C PRO A 583 12.33 -56.50 -1.87
N THR A 584 13.51 -55.88 -1.67
CA THR A 584 14.51 -55.41 -2.68
C THR A 584 14.11 -54.68 -3.98
N GLN A 585 14.71 -53.50 -4.21
CA GLN A 585 15.90 -53.37 -5.08
C GLN A 585 16.64 -52.04 -4.83
N ALA A 586 17.91 -51.95 -5.24
CA ALA A 586 18.74 -50.76 -5.11
C ALA A 586 19.58 -50.57 -6.39
N PHE A 587 19.87 -49.32 -6.76
CA PHE A 587 20.73 -48.97 -7.89
C PHE A 587 21.85 -48.00 -7.46
N SER A 588 23.06 -48.26 -7.96
CA SER A 588 24.26 -47.45 -7.72
C SER A 588 24.59 -46.58 -8.95
N PRO A 589 25.24 -45.41 -8.78
CA PRO A 589 25.67 -44.58 -9.90
C PRO A 589 26.96 -45.12 -10.58
N PRO A 590 27.09 -45.01 -11.92
CA PRO A 590 28.31 -45.26 -12.70
C PRO A 590 29.28 -44.04 -12.70
N PRO A 591 30.54 -44.15 -13.21
CA PRO A 591 31.69 -43.73 -12.42
C PRO A 591 32.64 -42.65 -13.03
N THR A 592 33.85 -42.58 -12.47
CA THR A 592 34.86 -41.50 -12.52
C THR A 592 35.89 -41.55 -13.67
N GLY A 593 36.52 -40.39 -13.92
CA GLY A 593 37.93 -40.22 -14.35
C GLY A 593 38.38 -38.81 -13.92
N GLU A 594 39.34 -38.60 -13.00
CA GLU A 594 40.79 -38.88 -13.02
C GLU A 594 41.64 -37.84 -13.79
N SER A 595 42.83 -37.38 -13.34
CA SER A 595 43.44 -37.40 -11.98
C SER A 595 44.63 -36.39 -11.90
N HIS A 596 45.51 -36.55 -10.90
CA HIS A 596 46.74 -35.76 -10.57
C HIS A 596 46.53 -34.36 -9.93
N GLY A 597 47.04 -34.03 -8.72
CA GLY A 597 47.56 -34.85 -7.62
C GLY A 597 48.98 -34.50 -7.11
N GLN A 598 49.11 -34.24 -5.79
CA GLN A 598 50.36 -34.27 -4.98
C GLN A 598 49.98 -34.42 -3.48
N GLN A 599 50.93 -34.75 -2.58
CA GLN A 599 50.64 -35.47 -1.31
C GLN A 599 50.81 -34.71 0.03
N PHE A 600 50.33 -35.36 1.11
CA PHE A 600 50.26 -34.97 2.53
C PHE A 600 51.57 -35.03 3.34
N THR A 601 51.62 -34.32 4.49
CA THR A 601 51.92 -34.92 5.82
C THR A 601 51.46 -33.99 7.00
N PRO A 602 51.15 -34.49 8.23
CA PRO A 602 50.29 -33.76 9.19
C PRO A 602 50.76 -33.65 10.68
N GLN A 603 49.87 -33.09 11.53
CA GLN A 603 49.81 -33.09 13.03
C GLN A 603 50.54 -31.97 13.82
N PRO A 604 50.17 -31.67 15.10
CA PRO A 604 49.12 -32.27 15.97
C PRO A 604 48.05 -31.29 16.53
N GLN A 605 47.12 -31.81 17.34
CA GLN A 605 46.02 -31.09 18.03
C GLN A 605 46.39 -30.65 19.46
N GLN A 606 45.61 -29.72 20.05
CA GLN A 606 45.36 -29.65 21.50
C GLN A 606 43.88 -29.36 21.80
N GLN A 607 43.40 -29.83 22.95
CA GLN A 607 42.05 -29.61 23.49
C GLN A 607 42.12 -28.69 24.71
N PHE A 608 41.04 -27.96 25.02
CA PHE A 608 40.84 -27.37 26.35
C PHE A 608 39.39 -27.52 26.82
N THR A 609 39.22 -27.70 28.14
CA THR A 609 37.98 -28.08 28.83
C THR A 609 37.44 -26.89 29.66
N PRO A 610 36.10 -26.72 29.79
CA PRO A 610 35.51 -25.64 30.60
C PRO A 610 35.23 -26.05 32.05
N GLN A 611 35.42 -25.12 33.01
CA GLN A 611 34.91 -25.23 34.41
C GLN A 611 34.78 -23.83 35.06
N PRO A 612 34.16 -23.65 36.26
CA PRO A 612 32.91 -22.88 36.30
C PRO A 612 32.92 -21.62 37.22
N GLN A 613 31.82 -20.87 37.15
CA GLN A 613 31.52 -19.76 38.08
C GLN A 613 31.08 -20.25 39.47
N GLN A 614 31.29 -19.42 40.50
CA GLN A 614 30.66 -19.56 41.82
C GLN A 614 30.07 -18.23 42.30
N GLN A 615 29.05 -18.32 43.16
CA GLN A 615 28.30 -17.21 43.74
C GLN A 615 28.86 -16.79 45.11
N GLN A 616 28.63 -15.54 45.53
CA GLN A 616 28.22 -15.22 46.91
C GLN A 616 27.51 -13.86 47.01
N GLN A 617 27.01 -13.51 48.20
CA GLN A 617 25.91 -12.53 48.43
C GLN A 617 26.27 -11.42 49.46
N GLN A 618 25.29 -10.54 49.73
CA GLN A 618 25.02 -9.81 50.99
C GLN A 618 25.61 -8.39 51.25
N GLN A 619 24.76 -7.38 50.98
CA GLN A 619 24.07 -6.51 51.97
C GLN A 619 24.78 -5.48 52.91
N PHE A 620 24.14 -4.29 52.97
CA PHE A 620 23.98 -3.30 54.07
C PHE A 620 25.10 -2.37 54.61
N ALA A 621 24.95 -1.07 54.27
CA ALA A 621 24.85 0.11 55.19
C ALA A 621 26.13 0.84 55.76
N PRO A 622 26.02 2.11 56.26
CA PRO A 622 27.14 3.09 56.42
C PRO A 622 27.38 3.51 57.93
N PRO A 623 27.96 4.69 58.35
CA PRO A 623 28.68 5.82 57.69
C PRO A 623 29.97 6.36 58.42
N GLN A 624 30.59 7.47 57.93
CA GLN A 624 31.10 8.68 58.68
C GLN A 624 32.50 9.32 58.35
N GLN A 625 32.49 10.67 58.19
CA GLN A 625 33.42 11.76 58.62
C GLN A 625 34.94 11.89 58.25
N GLY A 626 35.24 12.85 57.33
CA GLY A 626 36.16 14.02 57.49
C GLY A 626 37.72 13.87 57.58
N PRO A 627 38.52 14.98 57.63
CA PRO A 627 38.19 16.41 57.44
C PRO A 627 39.17 17.28 56.57
N GLY A 628 38.71 18.47 56.13
CA GLY A 628 39.54 19.66 55.78
C GLY A 628 40.07 19.80 54.32
N GLY A 629 40.22 20.99 53.72
CA GLY A 629 39.70 22.33 54.09
C GLY A 629 40.41 23.51 53.39
N HIS A 630 39.66 24.54 52.93
CA HIS A 630 39.98 26.00 52.88
C HIS A 630 39.19 26.78 51.79
N THR A 631 38.61 27.93 52.17
CA THR A 631 38.06 29.01 51.30
C THR A 631 38.18 30.38 52.00
N PRO A 632 38.04 31.47 51.24
CA PRO A 632 36.99 32.51 51.44
C PRO A 632 36.38 32.93 50.06
N GLN A 633 35.48 33.90 49.84
CA GLN A 633 34.29 34.55 50.48
C GLN A 633 33.67 35.41 49.33
N GLY A 634 32.40 35.81 49.23
CA GLY A 634 31.14 35.69 49.99
C GLY A 634 30.02 36.34 49.12
N GLN A 635 28.81 36.72 49.56
CA GLN A 635 28.12 36.70 50.86
C GLN A 635 26.56 36.60 50.66
N HIS A 636 25.86 36.51 51.79
CA HIS A 636 24.42 36.70 52.13
C HIS A 636 23.48 37.49 51.17
N SER A 637 22.15 37.23 51.13
CA SER A 637 21.21 37.36 52.28
C SER A 637 19.84 36.67 52.13
N SER A 638 19.06 36.57 53.22
CA SER A 638 17.70 35.94 53.37
C SER A 638 17.04 36.45 54.70
N PRO A 639 16.00 35.83 55.37
CA PRO A 639 15.00 34.81 54.96
C PRO A 639 13.45 35.13 55.11
N PRO A 640 12.67 34.89 56.22
CA PRO A 640 11.28 34.31 56.11
C PRO A 640 10.20 34.94 57.08
N PRO A 641 9.15 34.23 57.60
CA PRO A 641 8.09 33.33 57.06
C PRO A 641 6.62 33.72 57.47
N LYS A 642 5.56 33.00 57.01
CA LYS A 642 4.39 32.55 57.83
C LYS A 642 3.43 31.54 57.15
N LYS A 643 2.36 31.09 57.85
CA LYS A 643 1.58 29.85 57.60
C LYS A 643 0.06 30.04 57.35
N SER A 644 -0.52 29.29 56.40
CA SER A 644 -1.85 28.62 56.40
C SER A 644 -2.13 28.03 54.99
N GLY A 645 -3.03 27.08 54.74
CA GLY A 645 -3.76 26.16 55.63
C GLY A 645 -5.03 25.55 54.99
N LEU A 646 -5.11 24.21 54.94
CA LEU A 646 -6.29 23.35 54.60
C LEU A 646 -6.80 23.27 53.14
N SER A 647 -7.25 22.04 52.78
CA SER A 647 -8.24 21.56 51.77
C SER A 647 -8.56 22.37 50.48
N GLY A 648 -8.78 21.76 49.30
CA GLY A 648 -8.71 20.34 48.91
C GLY A 648 -9.94 19.83 48.11
N LEU A 649 -9.72 18.82 47.25
CA LEU A 649 -10.71 18.01 46.51
C LEU A 649 -11.55 18.67 45.38
N MET A 650 -12.02 17.77 44.50
CA MET A 650 -12.88 17.93 43.30
C MET A 650 -12.28 18.75 42.14
N SER A 651 -12.25 18.30 40.88
CA SER A 651 -13.09 17.38 40.05
C SER A 651 -14.15 18.11 39.21
N SER A 652 -13.89 18.10 37.89
CA SER A 652 -14.82 17.78 36.81
C SER A 652 -16.23 18.41 36.79
N ALA A 653 -16.46 19.25 35.77
CA ALA A 653 -17.77 19.41 35.13
C ALA A 653 -17.60 19.48 33.61
N LYS A 654 -18.54 18.91 32.85
CA LYS A 654 -18.55 18.79 31.38
C LYS A 654 -19.69 19.66 30.79
N LEU A 655 -19.60 19.95 29.48
CA LEU A 655 -20.68 20.43 28.58
C LEU A 655 -21.11 21.90 28.81
N HIS A 656 -21.70 22.62 27.85
CA HIS A 656 -22.32 22.23 26.56
C HIS A 656 -21.85 23.07 25.34
N PHE A 657 -22.29 22.65 24.15
CA PHE A 657 -22.24 23.39 22.87
C PHE A 657 -23.03 24.72 22.91
N GLY A 658 -22.63 25.68 22.07
CA GLY A 658 -23.39 26.92 21.80
C GLY A 658 -22.71 27.81 20.75
N GLU A 659 -23.45 28.14 19.69
CA GLU A 659 -23.01 28.84 18.46
C GLU A 659 -22.34 30.22 18.66
N ALA A 660 -21.36 30.55 17.81
CA ALA A 660 -21.19 31.90 17.24
C ALA A 660 -20.25 31.89 16.00
N LEU A 661 -20.68 32.51 14.89
CA LEU A 661 -19.88 32.68 13.67
C LEU A 661 -19.39 34.14 13.56
N THR A 662 -18.12 34.33 13.22
CA THR A 662 -17.51 35.58 12.69
C THR A 662 -17.74 36.92 13.42
N ALA A 663 -16.67 37.46 14.03
CA ALA A 663 -16.05 38.72 13.58
C ALA A 663 -14.71 38.94 14.31
N GLY A 664 -13.64 39.31 13.59
CA GLY A 664 -12.27 39.33 14.16
C GLY A 664 -11.23 40.15 13.40
N ARG A 665 -11.64 41.09 12.55
CA ARG A 665 -10.77 42.12 11.95
C ARG A 665 -11.52 43.45 11.95
N GLU A 666 -10.93 44.46 12.59
CA GLU A 666 -10.63 45.73 11.90
C GLU A 666 -9.80 46.68 12.76
N ALA A 667 -8.74 47.20 12.12
CA ALA A 667 -8.25 48.55 12.32
C ALA A 667 -8.13 49.15 10.89
N ALA A 668 -8.36 50.44 10.64
CA ALA A 668 -8.40 51.54 11.60
C ALA A 668 -9.32 52.71 11.18
N GLN A 669 -9.75 53.49 12.18
CA GLN A 669 -10.00 54.94 12.14
C GLN A 669 -11.03 55.53 11.15
N GLY A 670 -12.16 56.00 11.70
CA GLY A 670 -13.05 57.00 11.07
C GLY A 670 -14.04 57.61 12.07
N HIS A 671 -14.08 58.93 12.21
CA HIS A 671 -15.13 59.67 12.95
C HIS A 671 -16.44 59.73 12.10
N GLN A 672 -17.66 59.96 12.60
CA GLN A 672 -18.13 60.63 13.84
C GLN A 672 -19.56 60.15 14.25
N GLN A 673 -20.12 60.64 15.37
CA GLN A 673 -21.48 60.31 15.90
C GLN A 673 -22.59 61.23 15.30
N PRO A 674 -23.89 61.24 15.77
CA PRO A 674 -24.72 60.35 16.63
C PRO A 674 -26.03 59.88 15.90
N VAL A 675 -27.11 59.26 16.43
CA VAL A 675 -28.01 59.51 17.62
C VAL A 675 -28.79 58.23 18.03
N LYS A 676 -29.40 58.23 19.23
CA LYS A 676 -30.04 57.11 19.98
C LYS A 676 -31.54 56.91 19.70
N GLN A 677 -32.06 55.70 19.93
CA GLN A 677 -33.15 55.30 20.87
C GLN A 677 -33.37 53.75 20.77
N HIS A 678 -33.43 52.96 21.86
CA HIS A 678 -34.58 52.65 22.75
C HIS A 678 -35.77 52.01 21.99
N GLN A 679 -36.42 50.91 22.46
CA GLN A 679 -36.65 50.48 23.85
C GLN A 679 -36.74 48.93 24.05
N GLN A 680 -37.12 48.50 25.27
CA GLN A 680 -37.12 47.14 25.90
C GLN A 680 -38.59 46.78 26.35
N PRO A 681 -38.91 45.71 27.14
CA PRO A 681 -38.41 44.32 27.30
C PRO A 681 -39.56 43.25 27.46
N THR A 682 -39.29 42.09 28.10
CA THR A 682 -40.22 41.09 28.73
C THR A 682 -40.97 40.08 27.83
N HIS A 683 -41.37 38.87 28.28
CA HIS A 683 -40.95 37.97 29.39
C HIS A 683 -41.30 36.49 29.04
N ALA A 684 -40.80 35.51 29.81
CA ALA A 684 -41.12 34.06 29.74
C ALA A 684 -42.00 33.64 30.96
N PRO A 685 -42.24 32.35 31.33
CA PRO A 685 -41.97 31.06 30.67
C PRO A 685 -43.17 30.06 30.68
N GLY A 686 -42.98 28.81 30.22
CA GLY A 686 -43.94 27.69 30.41
C GLY A 686 -43.45 26.37 29.76
N ASN A 687 -43.77 25.20 30.36
CA ASN A 687 -43.29 23.86 29.92
C ASN A 687 -44.45 22.80 30.00
N PRO A 688 -44.28 21.46 29.84
CA PRO A 688 -44.77 20.75 28.65
C PRO A 688 -45.77 19.59 28.95
N SER A 689 -46.39 19.01 27.91
CA SER A 689 -46.94 17.64 27.98
C SER A 689 -47.24 16.96 26.63
N SER A 690 -46.67 15.77 26.44
CA SER A 690 -47.19 14.51 25.86
C SER A 690 -48.31 14.43 24.78
N SER A 691 -48.16 13.39 23.96
CA SER A 691 -49.21 12.57 23.31
C SER A 691 -49.99 13.16 22.12
N GLY A 692 -50.33 12.30 21.16
CA GLY A 692 -51.21 12.59 20.03
C GLY A 692 -51.84 11.31 19.49
N THR A 693 -52.78 11.41 18.55
CA THR A 693 -53.40 10.24 17.90
C THR A 693 -54.07 10.58 16.55
N ALA A 694 -54.08 9.56 15.67
CA ALA A 694 -55.12 9.22 14.70
C ALA A 694 -55.39 10.06 13.43
N LEU A 695 -55.07 9.42 12.29
CA LEU A 695 -55.93 9.19 11.11
C LEU A 695 -56.74 10.33 10.46
N ALA A 696 -56.46 10.57 9.17
CA ALA A 696 -57.46 10.41 8.10
C ALA A 696 -56.79 10.13 6.74
N THR A 697 -57.30 9.18 5.97
CA THR A 697 -56.69 8.71 4.70
C THR A 697 -57.27 9.41 3.47
N LYS A 698 -56.43 9.72 2.47
CA LYS A 698 -56.84 9.74 1.06
C LYS A 698 -55.70 9.30 0.13
N PHE A 699 -56.01 8.41 -0.81
CA PHE A 699 -55.04 7.84 -1.75
C PHE A 699 -54.76 8.77 -2.93
N GLY A 700 -53.51 8.75 -3.40
CA GLY A 700 -53.01 9.36 -4.63
C GLY A 700 -51.53 9.03 -4.75
N GLY A 701 -51.18 8.07 -5.60
CA GLY A 701 -49.84 7.47 -5.60
C GLY A 701 -48.75 8.34 -6.24
N ILE A 702 -47.55 8.30 -5.68
CA ILE A 702 -46.30 8.78 -6.30
C ILE A 702 -45.26 7.67 -6.14
N ILE A 703 -44.55 7.36 -7.23
CA ILE A 703 -43.37 6.48 -7.24
C ILE A 703 -42.11 7.35 -7.08
N GLY A 704 -41.17 6.89 -6.25
CA GLY A 704 -39.78 7.39 -6.25
C GLY A 704 -39.45 8.42 -5.17
N GLY A 705 -38.42 8.10 -4.38
CA GLY A 705 -37.83 8.96 -3.35
C GLY A 705 -37.12 8.11 -2.30
N GLY A 706 -35.78 8.21 -2.19
CA GLY A 706 -35.02 7.37 -1.27
C GLY A 706 -33.51 7.64 -1.22
N ILE A 707 -32.88 8.03 -2.33
CA ILE A 707 -31.51 8.55 -2.35
C ILE A 707 -31.52 9.90 -3.06
N HIS A 708 -31.05 10.93 -2.36
CA HIS A 708 -30.74 12.24 -2.94
C HIS A 708 -29.47 12.80 -2.31
N MET A 709 -28.37 12.71 -3.05
CA MET A 709 -27.15 13.44 -2.78
C MET A 709 -27.44 14.93 -2.99
N ALA A 710 -27.24 15.76 -1.96
CA ALA A 710 -27.52 17.18 -2.05
C ALA A 710 -26.48 17.89 -2.95
N GLN A 711 -26.90 18.33 -4.14
CA GLN A 711 -26.13 19.28 -4.93
C GLN A 711 -26.47 20.71 -4.50
N GLU A 712 -25.55 21.39 -3.82
CA GLU A 712 -25.66 22.83 -3.62
C GLU A 712 -25.20 23.60 -4.87
N ARG A 713 -26.10 24.39 -5.46
CA ARG A 713 -25.77 25.46 -6.41
C ARG A 713 -26.54 26.74 -6.09
N LEU A 714 -25.82 27.75 -5.61
CA LEU A 714 -26.35 29.10 -5.41
C LEU A 714 -26.64 29.77 -6.76
N GLY A 715 -27.90 30.09 -7.02
CA GLY A 715 -28.34 30.75 -8.26
C GLY A 715 -28.44 32.27 -8.15
N SER A 716 -27.56 33.00 -8.85
CA SER A 716 -27.70 34.46 -9.02
C SER A 716 -28.83 34.78 -10.03
N LYS A 717 -29.89 35.45 -9.56
CA LYS A 717 -31.03 35.86 -10.41
C LYS A 717 -30.76 37.17 -11.16
N LYS A 718 -30.97 37.17 -12.48
CA LYS A 718 -31.55 38.32 -13.22
C LYS A 718 -32.56 37.81 -14.26
N GLN A 719 -33.60 38.61 -14.50
CA GLN A 719 -34.73 38.40 -15.43
C GLN A 719 -34.64 39.43 -16.58
N PRO A 720 -35.58 39.46 -17.56
CA PRO A 720 -36.08 38.38 -18.41
C PRO A 720 -36.09 38.77 -19.92
N GLY A 721 -36.43 37.83 -20.81
CA GLY A 721 -36.74 38.08 -22.24
C GLY A 721 -37.72 37.04 -22.79
N GLN A 722 -38.53 37.39 -23.80
CA GLN A 722 -39.66 36.58 -24.30
C GLN A 722 -39.48 36.09 -25.77
N PRO A 723 -40.39 35.28 -26.38
CA PRO A 723 -39.95 34.08 -27.13
C PRO A 723 -40.21 34.09 -28.65
N GLY A 724 -39.69 33.06 -29.33
CA GLY A 724 -40.03 32.64 -30.71
C GLY A 724 -40.55 31.20 -30.75
N THR A 725 -41.21 30.77 -31.84
CA THR A 725 -42.04 29.54 -31.87
C THR A 725 -41.88 28.68 -33.14
N ARG A 726 -42.38 27.43 -33.06
CA ARG A 726 -42.54 26.38 -34.11
C ARG A 726 -41.26 25.59 -34.46
N GLY A 727 -41.32 24.28 -34.73
CA GLY A 727 -42.38 23.28 -34.48
C GLY A 727 -42.55 22.21 -35.59
N ILE A 728 -43.25 21.13 -35.23
CA ILE A 728 -44.01 20.19 -36.09
C ILE A 728 -43.23 18.99 -36.72
N ASP A 729 -43.38 17.85 -36.02
CA ASP A 729 -43.84 16.51 -36.46
C ASP A 729 -42.94 15.43 -37.12
N ASP A 730 -43.38 14.19 -36.84
CA ASP A 730 -43.13 12.85 -37.38
C ASP A 730 -41.91 11.97 -36.97
N GLU A 731 -42.26 10.70 -36.70
CA GLU A 731 -41.53 9.54 -36.16
C GLU A 731 -41.33 8.45 -37.27
N PRO A 732 -40.83 7.21 -37.02
CA PRO A 732 -40.07 6.65 -35.88
C PRO A 732 -38.80 5.85 -36.27
N GLY A 733 -38.00 5.37 -35.30
CA GLY A 733 -37.23 4.12 -35.48
C GLY A 733 -35.90 3.94 -34.73
N GLN A 734 -35.80 2.76 -34.08
CA GLN A 734 -34.59 2.00 -33.67
C GLN A 734 -33.66 2.50 -32.54
N GLU A 735 -33.59 1.66 -31.50
CA GLU A 735 -32.39 1.14 -30.80
C GLU A 735 -31.25 2.13 -30.46
N GLY A 736 -31.19 2.54 -29.19
CA GLY A 736 -30.07 3.33 -28.63
C GLY A 736 -29.22 2.54 -27.63
N GLU A 737 -27.92 2.44 -27.89
CA GLU A 737 -26.93 1.88 -26.95
C GLU A 737 -26.69 2.82 -25.76
N LEU A 738 -26.79 2.31 -24.52
CA LEU A 738 -26.54 3.07 -23.30
C LEU A 738 -25.10 2.90 -22.79
N SER A 739 -24.14 3.46 -23.52
CA SER A 739 -22.74 3.57 -23.09
C SER A 739 -22.26 5.02 -23.02
N ARG A 740 -22.77 5.79 -22.04
CA ARG A 740 -22.30 7.15 -21.71
C ARG A 740 -22.27 7.39 -20.19
N GLY A 741 -21.31 6.75 -19.54
CA GLY A 741 -20.94 6.98 -18.12
C GLY A 741 -19.61 7.71 -17.92
N PHE A 742 -18.81 7.86 -18.98
CA PHE A 742 -17.64 8.76 -19.00
C PHE A 742 -18.05 10.11 -19.57
N GLY A 743 -17.60 11.19 -18.94
CA GLY A 743 -17.87 12.54 -19.40
C GLY A 743 -17.21 12.83 -20.75
N ASP A 744 -17.86 13.68 -21.55
CA ASP A 744 -17.37 14.14 -22.85
C ASP A 744 -16.14 15.06 -22.68
N MET A 745 -14.98 14.45 -22.40
CA MET A 745 -13.69 15.02 -22.76
C MET A 745 -13.41 14.71 -24.23
N SER A 746 -14.19 15.33 -25.10
CA SER A 746 -13.79 15.56 -26.49
C SER A 746 -12.36 16.06 -26.49
N LEU A 747 -11.45 15.23 -27.02
CA LEU A 747 -10.07 15.59 -27.26
C LEU A 747 -10.04 16.61 -28.39
N SER A 748 -10.42 17.86 -28.07
CA SER A 748 -10.00 19.00 -28.84
C SER A 748 -8.48 18.94 -28.86
N GLN A 749 -7.92 18.65 -30.02
CA GLN A 749 -6.49 18.73 -30.27
C GLN A 749 -6.10 20.21 -30.22
N GLN A 750 -5.98 20.74 -29.00
CA GLN A 750 -5.06 21.83 -28.75
C GLN A 750 -3.70 21.28 -29.12
N SER A 751 -3.27 21.62 -30.34
CA SER A 751 -1.95 21.33 -30.84
C SER A 751 -0.95 22.02 -29.92
N PHE A 752 -0.44 21.27 -28.94
CA PHE A 752 0.70 21.68 -28.15
C PHE A 752 1.82 21.95 -29.15
N GLY A 753 2.16 23.23 -29.31
CA GLY A 753 3.02 23.70 -30.39
C GLY A 753 4.35 22.96 -30.39
N SER A 754 4.97 22.86 -31.58
CA SER A 754 6.20 22.12 -31.84
C SER A 754 7.44 22.73 -31.17
N GLY A 755 7.45 22.75 -29.84
CA GLY A 755 8.56 23.19 -28.99
C GLY A 755 9.37 22.01 -28.46
N GLU A 756 10.58 22.31 -28.02
CA GLU A 756 11.50 21.31 -27.43
C GLU A 756 10.92 20.61 -26.18
N PRO A 757 11.27 19.34 -25.94
CA PRO A 757 10.91 18.62 -24.72
C PRO A 757 11.29 19.40 -23.45
N LEU A 758 10.36 19.50 -22.51
CA LEU A 758 10.54 20.33 -21.32
C LEU A 758 11.39 19.57 -20.29
N THR A 759 12.60 20.05 -20.02
CA THR A 759 13.50 19.49 -19.00
C THR A 759 13.55 20.39 -17.76
N TYR A 760 13.37 19.83 -16.57
CA TYR A 760 13.41 20.54 -15.27
C TYR A 760 14.28 19.79 -14.25
N HIS A 761 14.57 20.37 -13.10
CA HIS A 761 15.21 19.66 -11.98
C HIS A 761 14.16 19.01 -11.07
N GLU A 762 14.27 17.71 -10.84
CA GLU A 762 13.49 16.92 -9.87
C GLU A 762 14.35 16.67 -8.61
N TYR A 763 13.70 16.70 -7.44
CA TYR A 763 14.31 16.46 -6.13
C TYR A 763 13.48 15.45 -5.32
N ASP A 764 14.16 14.48 -4.72
CA ASP A 764 13.54 13.49 -3.81
C ASP A 764 14.28 13.40 -2.48
N ALA A 765 13.54 13.07 -1.42
CA ALA A 765 14.10 12.52 -0.19
C ALA A 765 14.12 10.98 -0.29
N ASN A 766 15.31 10.40 -0.22
CA ASN A 766 15.56 8.96 -0.19
C ASN A 766 15.70 8.49 1.26
N ILE A 767 14.95 7.46 1.65
CA ILE A 767 14.93 6.89 3.00
C ILE A 767 15.39 5.43 2.95
N ARG A 768 16.40 5.08 3.75
CA ARG A 768 16.94 3.72 3.93
C ARG A 768 17.01 3.36 5.42
N PHE A 769 16.57 2.17 5.81
CA PHE A 769 16.83 1.60 7.14
C PHE A 769 16.87 0.06 7.08
N GLU A 770 17.41 -0.59 8.11
CA GLU A 770 17.18 -2.03 8.34
C GLU A 770 15.77 -2.23 8.84
N ARG A 771 15.03 -3.14 8.20
CA ARG A 771 13.61 -3.42 8.49
C ARG A 771 13.35 -3.71 9.97
N PHE A 772 14.34 -4.30 10.64
CA PHE A 772 14.26 -4.75 12.02
C PHE A 772 14.81 -3.78 13.07
N ASP A 773 15.14 -2.54 12.68
CA ASP A 773 15.39 -1.43 13.62
C ASP A 773 14.29 -1.36 14.71
N LEU A 774 14.69 -0.94 15.92
CA LEU A 774 13.87 -0.96 17.14
C LEU A 774 13.32 -2.34 17.56
N GLY A 775 13.84 -3.43 16.97
CA GLY A 775 13.33 -4.78 17.21
C GLY A 775 12.02 -5.04 16.48
N GLY A 776 12.00 -4.77 15.18
CA GLY A 776 10.85 -5.05 14.30
C GLY A 776 9.59 -4.26 14.66
N ARG A 777 9.74 -3.02 15.12
CA ARG A 777 8.58 -2.15 15.43
C ARG A 777 8.15 -1.34 14.22
N PRO A 778 6.83 -1.16 14.01
CA PRO A 778 6.35 -0.18 13.07
C PRO A 778 6.68 1.24 13.55
N PHE A 779 7.09 2.10 12.63
CA PHE A 779 7.36 3.52 12.85
C PHE A 779 7.17 4.29 11.54
N THR A 780 6.86 5.59 11.63
CA THR A 780 6.68 6.46 10.47
C THR A 780 7.85 7.43 10.37
N VAL A 781 8.61 7.41 9.27
CA VAL A 781 9.58 8.46 8.95
C VAL A 781 8.84 9.58 8.22
N HIS A 782 8.63 10.72 8.88
CA HIS A 782 7.97 11.88 8.28
C HIS A 782 8.98 12.79 7.59
N ILE A 783 8.62 13.30 6.41
CA ILE A 783 9.39 14.30 5.66
C ILE A 783 8.57 15.61 5.61
N PHE A 784 9.17 16.72 6.01
CA PHE A 784 8.56 18.05 6.03
C PHE A 784 9.39 19.04 5.21
N LEU A 785 8.71 20.03 4.63
CA LEU A 785 9.32 21.17 3.97
C LEU A 785 8.75 22.47 4.57
N GLY A 786 9.61 23.27 5.18
CA GLY A 786 9.23 24.44 5.98
C GLY A 786 9.00 24.12 7.47
N ASP A 787 8.67 25.16 8.23
CA ASP A 787 8.44 25.05 9.69
C ASP A 787 7.23 24.15 9.98
N PHE A 788 7.42 23.15 10.86
CA PHE A 788 6.38 22.21 11.30
C PHE A 788 6.15 22.36 12.81
N ASN A 789 4.98 21.95 13.30
CA ASN A 789 4.63 22.04 14.72
C ASN A 789 5.59 21.19 15.57
N PRO A 790 6.18 21.69 16.68
CA PRO A 790 7.06 20.89 17.54
C PRO A 790 6.36 19.74 18.28
N ASP A 791 5.02 19.69 18.34
CA ASP A 791 4.28 18.60 18.98
C ASP A 791 4.18 17.34 18.08
N PRO A 792 4.80 16.19 18.44
CA PRO A 792 4.77 14.99 17.64
C PRO A 792 3.37 14.42 17.43
N ALA A 793 2.45 14.66 18.36
CA ALA A 793 1.06 14.21 18.25
C ALA A 793 0.29 14.91 17.10
N THR A 794 0.92 15.86 16.39
CA THR A 794 0.34 16.52 15.22
C THR A 794 1.03 16.19 13.90
N TRP A 795 2.19 15.51 13.91
CA TRP A 795 3.06 15.37 12.73
C TRP A 795 2.46 14.61 11.55
N MET A 796 1.60 13.61 11.80
CA MET A 796 0.88 12.90 10.74
C MET A 796 0.01 13.85 9.89
N TRP A 797 -0.48 14.93 10.52
CA TRP A 797 -1.43 15.92 10.00
C TRP A 797 -0.81 17.29 9.71
N ASP A 798 0.50 17.48 9.89
CA ASP A 798 1.10 18.80 9.67
C ASP A 798 0.97 19.21 8.20
N LYS A 799 0.50 20.44 7.95
CA LYS A 799 0.32 21.01 6.61
C LYS A 799 1.61 21.12 5.79
N ASN A 800 2.77 21.13 6.45
CA ASN A 800 4.09 21.16 5.85
C ASN A 800 4.73 19.76 5.75
N ARG A 801 4.02 18.69 6.13
CA ARG A 801 4.44 17.31 5.89
C ARG A 801 4.19 16.92 4.43
N VAL A 802 5.28 16.90 3.65
CA VAL A 802 5.27 16.54 2.23
C VAL A 802 4.89 15.08 2.00
N GLY A 803 5.44 14.18 2.83
CA GLY A 803 5.27 12.73 2.72
C GLY A 803 5.78 11.96 3.93
N GLY A 804 5.97 10.66 3.76
CA GLY A 804 6.62 9.80 4.74
C GLY A 804 6.78 8.36 4.25
N ILE A 805 7.51 7.55 5.02
CA ILE A 805 7.68 6.12 4.80
C ILE A 805 7.46 5.37 6.11
N TYR A 806 6.50 4.44 6.09
CA TYR A 806 6.14 3.59 7.22
C TYR A 806 6.86 2.23 7.19
N ASN A 807 7.43 1.82 8.31
CA ASN A 807 7.98 0.47 8.47
C ASN A 807 6.84 -0.53 8.73
N PHE A 808 6.30 -1.18 7.69
CA PHE A 808 5.22 -2.15 7.86
C PHE A 808 5.76 -3.53 8.27
N VAL A 809 5.81 -3.74 9.59
CA VAL A 809 6.34 -4.94 10.25
C VAL A 809 5.39 -5.50 11.29
N ALA A 810 5.73 -6.67 11.82
CA ALA A 810 5.05 -7.31 12.94
C ALA A 810 5.91 -7.17 14.20
N GLY A 811 5.32 -6.57 15.25
CA GLY A 811 6.00 -6.37 16.52
C GLY A 811 6.45 -7.68 17.18
N VAL A 812 7.60 -7.62 17.84
CA VAL A 812 8.34 -8.80 18.30
C VAL A 812 7.99 -9.22 19.72
N GLN A 813 7.45 -8.31 20.54
CA GLN A 813 7.16 -8.57 21.96
C GLN A 813 5.68 -8.84 22.21
N ARG A 814 5.39 -10.02 22.76
CA ARG A 814 4.07 -10.38 23.28
C ARG A 814 3.80 -9.63 24.59
N GLY A 815 2.59 -9.12 24.73
CA GLY A 815 2.14 -8.40 25.94
C GLY A 815 1.90 -9.29 27.17
N ASP A 816 2.18 -10.61 27.09
CA ASP A 816 2.23 -11.51 28.25
C ASP A 816 3.63 -11.59 28.88
N GLY A 817 4.64 -10.91 28.30
CA GLY A 817 6.03 -10.95 28.75
C GLY A 817 6.75 -12.27 28.46
N SER A 818 6.12 -13.20 27.71
CA SER A 818 6.79 -14.44 27.29
C SER A 818 7.87 -14.15 26.25
N ALA A 819 9.03 -14.77 26.41
CA ALA A 819 10.10 -14.68 25.43
C ALA A 819 9.64 -15.33 24.12
N CYS A 820 9.47 -14.54 23.05
CA CYS A 820 9.08 -15.11 21.77
C CYS A 820 10.27 -15.89 21.17
N SER A 821 10.05 -17.16 20.84
CA SER A 821 11.14 -18.07 20.45
C SER A 821 11.76 -17.77 19.08
N ASN A 822 11.20 -16.81 18.34
CA ASN A 822 11.74 -16.26 17.09
C ASN A 822 12.21 -14.80 17.22
N CYS A 823 12.23 -14.22 18.44
CA CYS A 823 12.66 -12.83 18.68
C CYS A 823 14.12 -12.62 18.29
N GLU A 824 15.00 -13.43 18.88
CA GLU A 824 16.45 -13.41 18.67
C GLU A 824 16.81 -13.78 17.22
N THR A 825 16.10 -14.74 16.63
CA THR A 825 16.25 -15.11 15.21
C THR A 825 15.85 -13.97 14.28
N GLN A 826 14.75 -13.26 14.56
CA GLN A 826 14.34 -12.09 13.76
C GLN A 826 15.27 -10.89 13.93
N SER A 827 15.93 -10.69 15.08
CA SER A 827 16.94 -9.62 15.25
C SER A 827 18.21 -9.78 14.39
N GLN A 828 18.31 -10.87 13.62
CA GLN A 828 19.31 -11.12 12.59
C GLN A 828 18.80 -10.80 11.17
N ASP A 829 17.62 -10.19 11.03
CA ASP A 829 17.04 -9.74 9.76
C ASP A 829 17.61 -8.36 9.38
N HIS A 830 18.81 -8.37 8.83
CA HIS A 830 19.49 -7.17 8.30
C HIS A 830 18.99 -6.77 6.90
N THR A 831 17.73 -7.06 6.58
CA THR A 831 17.11 -6.65 5.31
C THR A 831 17.03 -5.13 5.24
N ILE A 832 17.77 -4.54 4.29
CA ILE A 832 17.62 -3.12 3.98
C ILE A 832 16.30 -2.90 3.26
N VAL A 833 15.49 -1.99 3.79
CA VAL A 833 14.29 -1.49 3.13
C VAL A 833 14.45 -0.02 2.79
N THR A 834 13.82 0.39 1.69
CA THR A 834 13.81 1.78 1.23
C THR A 834 12.42 2.32 0.99
N GLY A 835 12.34 3.64 0.95
CA GLY A 835 11.27 4.39 0.34
C GLY A 835 11.78 5.72 -0.19
N GLN A 836 10.97 6.40 -0.99
CA GLN A 836 11.26 7.70 -1.58
C GLN A 836 10.05 8.62 -1.38
N VAL A 837 10.30 9.93 -1.31
CA VAL A 837 9.28 10.99 -1.21
C VAL A 837 9.68 12.11 -2.17
N SER A 838 8.88 12.36 -3.21
CA SER A 838 9.13 13.49 -4.12
C SER A 838 8.96 14.82 -3.39
N LEU A 839 9.98 15.66 -3.47
CA LEU A 839 9.99 17.02 -2.91
C LEU A 839 9.53 18.05 -3.94
N THR A 840 9.66 17.77 -5.25
CA THR A 840 9.46 18.75 -6.32
C THR A 840 8.07 19.36 -6.34
N ASN A 841 7.01 18.59 -6.02
CA ASN A 841 5.67 19.17 -5.96
C ASN A 841 5.52 20.20 -4.82
N ALA A 842 6.19 20.00 -3.69
CA ALA A 842 6.20 20.96 -2.57
C ALA A 842 7.13 22.15 -2.87
N LEU A 843 8.32 21.90 -3.43
CA LEU A 843 9.22 22.96 -3.89
C LEU A 843 8.56 23.86 -4.95
N LEU A 844 7.65 23.33 -5.77
CA LEU A 844 6.84 24.13 -6.70
C LEU A 844 5.82 25.02 -5.99
N ASP A 845 5.29 24.65 -4.82
CA ASP A 845 4.48 25.58 -4.01
C ASP A 845 5.33 26.78 -3.57
N ASP A 846 6.57 26.53 -3.14
CA ASP A 846 7.50 27.57 -2.66
C ASP A 846 8.14 28.41 -3.79
N VAL A 847 8.23 27.89 -5.02
CA VAL A 847 8.68 28.63 -6.21
C VAL A 847 7.54 29.45 -6.83
N GLU A 848 6.30 28.99 -6.73
CA GLU A 848 5.12 29.68 -7.25
C GLU A 848 4.63 30.81 -6.31
N ASP A 849 4.75 30.65 -4.98
CA ASP A 849 4.64 31.78 -4.04
C ASP A 849 6.00 32.22 -3.49
N SER A 850 6.56 33.25 -4.14
CA SER A 850 7.81 33.91 -3.73
C SER A 850 7.87 34.40 -2.27
N ALA A 851 6.74 34.49 -1.55
CA ALA A 851 6.73 34.78 -0.12
C ALA A 851 7.39 33.67 0.72
N ASN A 852 7.43 32.44 0.22
CA ASN A 852 8.04 31.29 0.90
C ASN A 852 9.57 31.23 0.75
N GLY A 853 10.17 32.14 -0.02
CA GLY A 853 11.62 32.36 -0.06
C GLY A 853 12.43 31.41 -0.95
N LEU A 854 11.78 30.54 -1.73
CA LEU A 854 12.38 29.87 -2.88
C LEU A 854 12.06 30.66 -4.16
N ASN A 855 12.91 30.53 -5.18
CA ASN A 855 12.84 31.37 -6.38
C ASN A 855 12.98 30.54 -7.67
N SER A 856 13.59 29.36 -7.61
CA SER A 856 13.79 28.46 -8.74
C SER A 856 13.93 27.02 -8.26
N LEU A 857 13.81 26.07 -9.18
CA LEU A 857 14.23 24.68 -8.99
C LEU A 857 15.73 24.48 -9.28
N ILE A 858 16.52 25.54 -9.44
CA ILE A 858 17.95 25.44 -9.78
C ILE A 858 18.74 25.00 -8.52
N PRO A 859 19.69 24.05 -8.60
CA PRO A 859 20.41 23.52 -7.44
C PRO A 859 21.08 24.60 -6.57
N GLU A 860 21.61 25.66 -7.17
CA GLU A 860 22.23 26.80 -6.47
C GLU A 860 21.27 27.54 -5.52
N GLU A 861 19.95 27.47 -5.73
CA GLU A 861 18.93 28.00 -4.80
C GLU A 861 18.27 26.89 -3.96
N VAL A 862 17.99 25.72 -4.55
CA VAL A 862 17.31 24.62 -3.86
C VAL A 862 18.17 23.97 -2.78
N ILE A 863 19.49 23.80 -3.00
CA ILE A 863 20.40 23.23 -1.99
C ILE A 863 20.40 24.05 -0.68
N PRO A 864 20.68 25.37 -0.69
CA PRO A 864 20.64 26.18 0.54
C PRO A 864 19.22 26.39 1.07
N TYR A 865 18.17 26.17 0.28
CA TYR A 865 16.79 26.11 0.76
C TYR A 865 16.53 24.83 1.57
N LEU A 866 16.79 23.65 0.99
CA LEU A 866 16.61 22.34 1.65
C LEU A 866 17.49 22.20 2.91
N GLN A 867 18.70 22.76 2.91
CA GLN A 867 19.54 22.81 4.12
C GLN A 867 18.85 23.48 5.32
N ARG A 868 18.00 24.50 5.07
CA ARG A 868 17.24 25.21 6.10
C ARG A 868 15.87 24.59 6.37
N HIS A 869 15.13 24.24 5.32
CA HIS A 869 13.69 23.98 5.38
C HIS A 869 13.30 22.51 5.22
N LEU A 870 14.16 21.63 4.69
CA LEU A 870 13.88 20.19 4.72
C LEU A 870 14.07 19.66 6.14
N HIS A 871 13.08 18.97 6.67
CA HIS A 871 13.15 18.34 7.99
C HIS A 871 12.65 16.90 7.94
N TRP A 872 13.15 16.07 8.85
CA TRP A 872 12.61 14.73 9.10
C TRP A 872 12.51 14.46 10.59
N ARG A 873 11.54 13.60 10.94
CA ARG A 873 11.28 13.07 12.28
C ARG A 873 10.71 11.65 12.17
N ILE A 874 10.68 10.92 13.28
CA ILE A 874 10.08 9.58 13.34
C ILE A 874 9.00 9.56 14.43
N THR A 875 7.89 8.87 14.18
CA THR A 875 6.90 8.54 15.22
C THR A 875 6.73 7.04 15.44
N ASP A 876 6.36 6.68 16.67
CA ASP A 876 5.71 5.39 16.95
C ASP A 876 4.27 5.37 16.38
N PRO A 877 3.56 4.23 16.37
CA PRO A 877 2.19 4.16 15.88
C PRO A 877 1.16 4.95 16.73
N ASN A 878 1.56 5.51 17.87
CA ASN A 878 0.74 6.38 18.72
C ASN A 878 1.02 7.88 18.46
N GLY A 879 1.90 8.23 17.52
CA GLY A 879 2.26 9.62 17.19
C GLY A 879 3.29 10.26 18.12
N ARG A 880 4.18 9.50 18.77
CA ARG A 880 5.24 10.04 19.66
C ARG A 880 6.60 10.07 19.01
N GLU A 881 7.40 11.12 19.26
CA GLU A 881 8.75 11.22 18.69
C GLU A 881 9.63 10.04 19.11
N ILE A 882 10.12 9.31 18.11
CA ILE A 882 11.25 8.39 18.26
C ILE A 882 12.52 9.21 17.92
N PRO A 883 13.47 9.37 18.86
CA PRO A 883 14.70 10.13 18.60
C PRO A 883 15.48 9.53 17.43
N ARG A 884 15.84 10.35 16.44
CA ARG A 884 16.59 9.93 15.24
C ARG A 884 17.85 9.11 15.54
N GLN A 885 18.48 9.35 16.68
CA GLN A 885 19.68 8.66 17.15
C GLN A 885 19.43 7.24 17.69
N SER A 886 18.18 6.78 17.87
CA SER A 886 17.88 5.39 18.23
C SER A 886 17.78 4.45 17.02
N LEU A 887 17.63 5.01 15.82
CA LEU A 887 17.61 4.29 14.55
C LEU A 887 19.01 4.30 13.93
N ASN A 888 19.87 3.39 14.38
CA ASN A 888 21.29 3.37 14.00
C ASN A 888 21.50 3.18 12.49
N THR A 889 20.53 2.59 11.79
CA THR A 889 20.64 2.24 10.37
C THR A 889 19.86 3.20 9.46
N LEU A 890 19.07 4.11 10.04
CA LEU A 890 18.31 5.10 9.28
C LEU A 890 19.24 6.12 8.63
N LYS A 891 19.12 6.24 7.31
CA LYS A 891 19.78 7.25 6.49
C LYS A 891 18.77 7.92 5.57
N ILE A 892 18.69 9.25 5.71
CA ILE A 892 18.00 10.15 4.79
C ILE A 892 19.05 10.78 3.88
N SER A 893 18.89 10.66 2.57
CA SER A 893 19.64 11.43 1.58
C SER A 893 18.70 12.24 0.70
N VAL A 894 19.21 13.28 0.04
CA VAL A 894 18.49 13.98 -1.02
C VAL A 894 19.17 13.66 -2.34
N VAL A 895 18.38 13.47 -3.39
CA VAL A 895 18.84 13.32 -4.77
C VAL A 895 18.27 14.41 -5.66
N GLU A 896 19.04 14.80 -6.67
CA GLU A 896 18.68 15.75 -7.74
C GLU A 896 18.92 15.09 -9.10
N CYS A 897 18.02 15.27 -10.05
CA CYS A 897 18.24 14.85 -11.44
C CYS A 897 17.51 15.75 -12.44
N SER A 898 17.93 15.70 -13.71
CA SER A 898 17.17 16.28 -14.81
C SER A 898 15.98 15.38 -15.16
N ALA A 899 14.78 15.94 -15.16
CA ALA A 899 13.54 15.28 -15.53
C ALA A 899 12.98 15.86 -16.84
N THR A 900 12.82 15.02 -17.86
CA THR A 900 12.38 15.43 -19.20
C THR A 900 10.96 14.97 -19.49
N ILE A 901 10.06 15.92 -19.66
CA ILE A 901 8.68 15.72 -20.11
C ILE A 901 8.67 15.51 -21.62
N SER A 902 8.27 14.33 -22.07
CA SER A 902 8.05 14.08 -23.50
C SER A 902 6.85 14.85 -24.04
N ASN A 903 6.95 15.34 -25.27
CA ASN A 903 5.84 15.91 -26.03
C ASN A 903 4.79 14.85 -26.43
N ASN A 904 5.13 13.56 -26.34
CA ASN A 904 4.18 12.47 -26.51
C ASN A 904 3.46 12.21 -25.17
N PRO A 905 2.12 12.28 -25.08
CA PRO A 905 1.39 11.97 -23.85
C PRO A 905 1.50 10.48 -23.45
N GLY A 906 1.81 9.59 -24.40
CA GLY A 906 2.05 8.16 -24.14
C GLY A 906 3.45 7.81 -23.61
N GLU A 907 4.25 8.82 -23.28
CA GLU A 907 5.59 8.65 -22.72
C GLU A 907 5.68 9.25 -21.31
N LEU A 908 6.22 8.42 -20.41
CA LEU A 908 6.55 8.80 -19.04
C LEU A 908 7.67 9.84 -19.01
N THR A 909 7.73 10.63 -17.94
CA THR A 909 8.86 11.51 -17.67
C THR A 909 10.16 10.70 -17.63
N GLN A 910 11.18 11.14 -18.38
CA GLN A 910 12.49 10.51 -18.41
C GLN A 910 13.38 11.17 -17.36
N TYR A 911 13.81 10.42 -16.36
CA TYR A 911 14.71 10.89 -15.31
C TYR A 911 16.16 10.54 -15.65
N GLY A 912 17.06 11.51 -15.52
CA GLY A 912 18.50 11.35 -15.73
C GLY A 912 19.23 10.72 -14.55
N ASP A 913 20.56 10.76 -14.61
CA ASP A 913 21.41 10.28 -13.52
C ASP A 913 21.13 11.05 -12.23
N HIS A 914 20.92 10.30 -11.13
CA HIS A 914 20.58 10.87 -9.83
C HIS A 914 21.84 11.25 -9.06
N ARG A 915 22.07 12.56 -8.92
CA ARG A 915 23.14 13.13 -8.13
C ARG A 915 22.72 13.18 -6.66
N VAL A 916 23.47 12.51 -5.78
CA VAL A 916 23.27 12.62 -4.33
C VAL A 916 23.75 13.99 -3.86
N LEU A 917 22.90 14.68 -3.08
CA LEU A 917 23.16 16.00 -2.50
C LEU A 917 23.52 15.88 -1.01
N ASP A 918 24.59 15.14 -0.70
CA ASP A 918 25.01 14.85 0.69
C ASP A 918 25.08 16.12 1.57
N ILE A 919 25.48 17.27 0.99
CA ILE A 919 25.57 18.57 1.68
C ILE A 919 24.23 19.07 2.29
N VAL A 920 23.08 18.52 1.88
CA VAL A 920 21.75 18.82 2.44
C VAL A 920 21.49 18.03 3.75
N THR A 921 22.10 16.85 3.87
CA THR A 921 21.85 15.87 4.95
C THR A 921 23.04 15.63 5.88
N GLU A 922 24.26 15.93 5.44
CA GLU A 922 25.50 15.67 6.18
C GLU A 922 25.55 16.43 7.51
N GLY A 923 26.14 15.81 8.54
CA GLY A 923 26.21 16.34 9.90
C GLY A 923 24.88 16.36 10.68
N ARG A 924 23.75 16.00 10.05
CA ARG A 924 22.41 16.00 10.67
C ARG A 924 22.04 14.60 11.20
N PRO A 925 21.32 14.46 12.32
CA PRO A 925 20.94 13.14 12.86
C PRO A 925 20.15 12.29 11.87
N ALA A 926 20.59 11.04 11.65
CA ALA A 926 20.09 10.12 10.62
C ALA A 926 20.18 10.64 9.16
N GLY A 927 21.00 11.67 8.90
CA GLY A 927 21.36 12.08 7.55
C GLY A 927 22.47 11.21 6.94
N LYS A 928 22.47 11.11 5.62
CA LYS A 928 23.60 10.59 4.83
C LYS A 928 24.72 11.63 4.78
N ALA A 929 25.95 11.15 4.90
CA ALA A 929 27.21 11.86 4.68
C ALA A 929 27.95 11.24 3.49
N ALA A 930 28.91 11.97 2.90
CA ALA A 930 29.76 11.43 1.85
C ALA A 930 30.64 10.25 2.36
N GLY A 931 30.96 10.26 3.66
CA GLY A 931 31.74 9.22 4.33
C GLY A 931 31.01 7.91 4.66
N ASP A 932 29.69 7.80 4.41
CA ASP A 932 28.92 6.57 4.71
C ASP A 932 29.26 5.38 3.79
N GLY A 933 30.04 5.61 2.73
CA GLY A 933 30.64 4.56 1.90
C GLY A 933 29.83 4.15 0.66
N TYR A 934 28.85 4.97 0.25
CA TYR A 934 27.99 4.78 -0.92
C TYR A 934 27.31 6.08 -1.38
#